data_AF-A0A4Y9ZEZ8-F1
#
_entry.id   AF-A0A4Y9ZEZ8-F1
#
_cell.length_a   1.000
_cell.length_b   1.000
_cell.length_c   1.000
_cell.angle_alpha   90.00
_cell.angle_beta   90.00
_cell.angle_gamma   90.00
#
_symmetry.space_group_name_H-M   'P 1'
#
loop_
_entity.id
_entity.type
_entity.pdbx_description
1 polymer ?
#
loop_
_entity_poly.entity_id
_entity_poly.type
_entity_poly.pdbx_seq_one_letter_code
_entity_poly.pdbx_strand_id
1 'polypeptide(L)'
;MASVFSRLLALVPSLSSSYVPQNSPRGISNLTAMSDTQIATFAAGCFWGVEYIFLKQWPIKEDKGIVKTTVGYTGGKTDATDPSYKQVCTGTTDHAEALRIEFDPKKVTYDELVEYFYRTHDPTTVNSQGKDTGTQYRSAIFFNTPEQETIAKRVTEEVQKKHFDPKGEKIVTTIEAAGPWWNAEDYHQEYLFKNPTGLHHVAQQQGAMTFGAPGMEGARVHDVKDIEAILDVFQQHGHTEVRDIPICSFDTTYPTGWQIDTARTYAGGTSEELLGKIDWKGRGLKMDTKLYPNPPKAYFPDTINHTPEGLRLHLGHSLKALNTDKLDIWYLHGPDRSVPYEVTLKTVNELYKEGKFDRFGISNYMSWEVAEIVELCRANGWIQPTVYQGIYNAIHRAVEPESFPCLRKYGISFYEFNPLGGGLFTGRYHSLNDQVEAGSRFDPSGIQGQVRRRLRPAGDDILIHSPTRRATAGGEYWKEPYFKVLEDIQAVADKHNLTMAEVALRWVSHHSLLKREFGDSVLIGASSIQHIEKNLVDLEKGPLRTAAALTGLGRFPHRRSESSSIRTSTDQGLVQKFGIDTISARIHFKCRVQGHNMCRNDAPVGHRRHATYKGHIFLSISGSIYSTSRLNPNSYLTIGNMSKNELNIVLGTMTFGAAGKEGVRVHEQKDIEAILDVFQQHGHSEIDTARAYGQGTSEESLGKIDWQGRGLKIGTKILPNLDLRLHLDYSLKALNTDKLDIWYLHVPDRSTPYDVTLKAVNELYKEGKFNHFGISNYMAAVEPELFPCLRKYGISFYGYNPLAGGFFTGRYHSVTEEPETGTRFDPNRFLGQNYRKKYWKEPYFKAVEAVKAVTDKYNLTLAEVALRWVSHHSLMKREFGDAVIVGASSIEHIKQNLVDLEKGPLREYFNFFANPTEADYVGIRAADEVVSALDEAWLGVQPFASKYYGEVGLKA
;
A
#
# COMPACT_ATOMS: atom_id res chain seq x y z
N MET A 1 -62.04 23.40 -31.92
CA MET A 1 -61.71 24.70 -31.31
C MET A 1 -60.31 25.03 -31.84
N ALA A 2 -60.09 26.00 -32.74
CA ALA A 2 -60.34 27.46 -32.66
C ALA A 2 -59.40 28.15 -31.65
N SER A 3 -58.64 29.22 -31.94
CA SER A 3 -58.47 30.09 -33.15
C SER A 3 -56.96 30.35 -33.42
N VAL A 4 -56.37 30.54 -34.63
CA VAL A 4 -56.64 31.30 -35.88
C VAL A 4 -56.17 32.79 -35.84
N PHE A 5 -55.65 33.29 -36.99
CA PHE A 5 -55.11 34.64 -37.35
C PHE A 5 -53.62 34.91 -37.03
N SER A 6 -52.77 35.56 -37.88
CA SER A 6 -52.80 36.06 -39.29
C SER A 6 -51.42 36.70 -39.66
N ARG A 7 -51.00 37.15 -40.87
CA ARG A 7 -51.46 37.13 -42.30
C ARG A 7 -50.32 37.64 -43.25
N LEU A 8 -50.20 37.10 -44.48
CA LEU A 8 -49.67 37.74 -45.73
C LEU A 8 -48.19 38.24 -45.71
N LEU A 9 -47.47 38.56 -46.81
CA LEU A 9 -47.57 38.52 -48.30
C LEU A 9 -46.27 37.83 -48.82
N ALA A 10 -45.95 37.47 -50.08
CA ALA A 10 -46.56 37.26 -51.41
C ALA A 10 -45.54 37.68 -52.50
N LEU A 11 -45.29 36.79 -53.48
CA LEU A 11 -44.75 37.02 -54.85
C LEU A 11 -43.34 37.63 -55.13
N VAL A 12 -42.62 36.88 -55.97
CA VAL A 12 -41.44 37.14 -56.85
C VAL A 12 -41.90 37.87 -58.15
N PRO A 13 -41.09 38.59 -59.01
CA PRO A 13 -39.62 38.64 -59.20
C PRO A 13 -38.93 40.03 -59.42
N SER A 14 -37.61 40.02 -59.71
CA SER A 14 -36.86 40.84 -60.72
C SER A 14 -36.63 42.36 -60.54
N LEU A 15 -35.59 43.01 -61.14
CA LEU A 15 -34.18 42.66 -61.42
C LEU A 15 -33.44 43.89 -62.05
N SER A 16 -32.33 44.37 -61.46
CA SER A 16 -31.25 45.15 -62.12
C SER A 16 -30.13 45.43 -61.09
N SER A 17 -28.87 45.00 -61.19
CA SER A 17 -27.95 44.65 -62.29
C SER A 17 -27.17 45.82 -62.91
N SER A 18 -25.84 45.77 -62.73
CA SER A 18 -24.81 46.46 -63.51
C SER A 18 -23.70 45.43 -63.78
N TYR A 19 -23.59 44.87 -64.99
CA TYR A 19 -22.78 45.34 -66.13
C TYR A 19 -21.24 45.21 -65.85
N VAL A 20 -20.44 44.24 -66.35
CA VAL A 20 -20.32 43.50 -67.66
C VAL A 20 -19.62 44.40 -68.72
N PRO A 21 -18.50 44.00 -69.38
CA PRO A 21 -18.49 43.01 -70.47
C PRO A 21 -17.25 42.09 -70.61
N GLN A 22 -17.22 41.31 -71.70
CA GLN A 22 -16.36 40.16 -71.97
C GLN A 22 -15.17 40.47 -72.91
N ASN A 23 -14.05 39.73 -72.78
CA ASN A 23 -13.56 38.84 -73.86
C ASN A 23 -12.37 37.94 -73.44
N SER A 24 -12.16 36.85 -74.20
CA SER A 24 -11.16 35.81 -73.93
C SER A 24 -9.79 36.03 -74.60
N PRO A 25 -8.76 35.30 -74.15
CA PRO A 25 -7.96 34.50 -75.10
C PRO A 25 -7.99 32.99 -74.77
N ARG A 26 -7.58 32.16 -75.75
CA ARG A 26 -7.60 30.69 -75.65
C ARG A 26 -6.30 30.13 -75.05
N GLY A 27 -6.45 29.14 -74.17
CA GLY A 27 -5.56 27.98 -74.08
C GLY A 27 -4.21 28.16 -73.37
N ILE A 28 -4.13 27.59 -72.16
CA ILE A 28 -3.16 26.55 -71.77
C ILE A 28 -3.84 25.71 -70.69
N SER A 29 -3.51 24.42 -70.62
CA SER A 29 -4.10 23.46 -69.68
C SER A 29 -3.61 23.67 -68.25
N ASN A 30 -4.53 23.75 -67.28
CA ASN A 30 -4.24 23.48 -65.87
C ASN A 30 -5.06 22.25 -65.44
N LEU A 31 -4.34 21.18 -65.09
CA LEU A 31 -4.90 19.97 -64.51
C LEU A 31 -5.20 20.20 -63.03
N THR A 32 -6.47 20.39 -62.67
CA THR A 32 -6.93 20.18 -61.30
C THR A 32 -6.97 18.68 -61.04
N ALA A 33 -5.89 18.14 -60.48
CA ALA A 33 -5.88 16.77 -59.97
C ALA A 33 -6.86 16.67 -58.79
N MET A 34 -7.88 15.82 -58.94
CA MET A 34 -8.67 15.35 -57.79
C MET A 34 -7.81 14.34 -57.02
N SER A 35 -7.90 14.34 -55.69
CA SER A 35 -7.16 13.39 -54.85
C SER A 35 -7.86 12.02 -54.88
N ASP A 36 -7.19 11.01 -55.44
CA ASP A 36 -7.66 9.62 -55.47
C ASP A 36 -7.54 8.91 -54.09
N THR A 37 -7.66 9.64 -52.98
CA THR A 37 -7.45 9.14 -51.63
C THR A 37 -8.61 8.27 -51.12
N GLN A 38 -8.28 7.29 -50.29
CA GLN A 38 -9.24 6.42 -49.59
C GLN A 38 -9.13 6.60 -48.08
N ILE A 39 -10.17 6.18 -47.36
CA ILE A 39 -10.23 6.21 -45.90
C ILE A 39 -10.20 4.78 -45.36
N ALA A 40 -9.28 4.49 -44.44
CA ALA A 40 -9.30 3.33 -43.56
C ALA A 40 -9.68 3.77 -42.14
N THR A 41 -10.27 2.88 -41.34
CA THR A 41 -10.59 3.18 -39.93
C THR A 41 -10.45 1.93 -39.06
N PHE A 42 -9.64 2.04 -38.00
CA PHE A 42 -9.20 0.91 -37.17
C PHE A 42 -9.26 1.26 -35.68
N ALA A 43 -9.68 0.31 -34.84
CA ALA A 43 -9.54 0.36 -33.38
C ALA A 43 -8.66 -0.81 -32.90
N ALA A 44 -7.66 -0.52 -32.08
CA ALA A 44 -6.61 -1.47 -31.68
C ALA A 44 -6.05 -1.16 -30.28
N GLY A 45 -6.92 -0.76 -29.34
CA GLY A 45 -6.52 -0.22 -28.04
C GLY A 45 -6.34 1.31 -28.08
N CYS A 46 -5.59 1.86 -27.12
CA CYS A 46 -5.39 3.31 -26.98
C CYS A 46 -4.98 3.99 -28.30
N PHE A 47 -5.82 4.91 -28.81
CA PHE A 47 -5.65 5.43 -30.18
C PHE A 47 -4.33 6.21 -30.37
N TRP A 48 -3.76 6.76 -29.29
CA TRP A 48 -2.43 7.41 -29.30
C TRP A 48 -1.33 6.47 -29.79
N GLY A 49 -1.36 5.21 -29.33
CA GLY A 49 -0.42 4.18 -29.74
C GLY A 49 -0.62 3.77 -31.19
N VAL A 50 -1.89 3.60 -31.60
CA VAL A 50 -2.25 3.21 -32.97
C VAL A 50 -1.77 4.28 -33.97
N GLU A 51 -2.09 5.55 -33.76
CA GLU A 51 -1.65 6.66 -34.63
C GLU A 51 -0.12 6.74 -34.73
N TYR A 52 0.57 6.67 -33.58
CA TYR A 52 2.02 6.73 -33.53
C TYR A 52 2.69 5.60 -34.32
N ILE A 53 2.19 4.36 -34.21
CA ILE A 53 2.79 3.21 -34.86
C ILE A 53 2.55 3.26 -36.39
N PHE A 54 1.34 3.61 -36.85
CA PHE A 54 1.08 3.81 -38.28
C PHE A 54 1.92 4.95 -38.88
N LEU A 55 2.02 6.12 -38.22
CA LEU A 55 2.85 7.24 -38.66
C LEU A 55 4.36 7.01 -38.56
N LYS A 56 4.82 5.98 -37.82
CA LYS A 56 6.22 5.53 -37.84
C LYS A 56 6.53 4.66 -39.06
N GLN A 57 5.56 3.88 -39.54
CA GLN A 57 5.72 3.03 -40.73
C GLN A 57 5.56 3.83 -42.03
N TRP A 58 4.56 4.71 -42.09
CA TRP A 58 4.32 5.63 -43.22
C TRP A 58 4.26 7.09 -42.73
N PRO A 59 5.41 7.74 -42.45
CA PRO A 59 5.43 9.16 -42.10
C PRO A 59 4.92 10.02 -43.27
N ILE A 60 3.92 10.88 -43.01
CA ILE A 60 3.34 11.80 -44.02
C ILE A 60 4.42 12.66 -44.69
N LYS A 61 5.43 13.09 -43.92
CA LYS A 61 6.57 13.90 -44.41
C LYS A 61 7.50 13.16 -45.39
N GLU A 62 7.37 11.84 -45.50
CA GLU A 62 8.14 11.00 -46.44
C GLU A 62 7.30 10.57 -47.66
N ASP A 63 6.06 11.06 -47.79
CA ASP A 63 5.14 10.80 -48.92
C ASP A 63 4.89 9.31 -49.23
N LYS A 64 5.00 8.46 -48.20
CA LYS A 64 4.95 6.99 -48.32
C LYS A 64 3.55 6.39 -48.50
N GLY A 65 2.49 7.20 -48.48
CA GLY A 65 1.13 6.75 -48.81
C GLY A 65 0.05 7.19 -47.83
N ILE A 66 0.35 7.29 -46.53
CA ILE A 66 -0.55 8.00 -45.60
C ILE A 66 -0.45 9.51 -45.88
N VAL A 67 -1.61 10.12 -46.13
CA VAL A 67 -1.75 11.56 -46.42
C VAL A 67 -2.13 12.32 -45.15
N LYS A 68 -3.01 11.74 -44.33
CA LYS A 68 -3.48 12.33 -43.07
C LYS A 68 -3.95 11.25 -42.09
N THR A 69 -3.76 11.48 -40.79
CA THR A 69 -4.45 10.75 -39.72
C THR A 69 -5.42 11.66 -38.97
N THR A 70 -6.39 11.06 -38.29
CA THR A 70 -7.22 11.71 -37.27
C THR A 70 -7.69 10.64 -36.29
N VAL A 71 -7.51 10.86 -35.00
CA VAL A 71 -8.01 9.97 -33.94
C VAL A 71 -9.37 10.43 -33.42
N GLY A 72 -10.19 9.50 -32.95
CA GLY A 72 -11.59 9.75 -32.63
C GLY A 72 -12.39 8.53 -32.21
N TYR A 73 -13.72 8.66 -32.28
CA TYR A 73 -14.68 7.73 -31.71
C TYR A 73 -15.69 7.27 -32.77
N THR A 74 -15.93 5.96 -32.85
CA THR A 74 -16.96 5.37 -33.73
C THR A 74 -17.42 3.99 -33.22
N GLY A 75 -18.44 3.42 -33.84
CA GLY A 75 -18.97 2.09 -33.51
C GLY A 75 -19.76 2.00 -32.19
N GLY A 76 -20.05 3.14 -31.54
CA GLY A 76 -20.89 3.19 -30.35
C GLY A 76 -22.39 3.32 -30.63
N LYS A 77 -23.16 3.51 -29.56
CA LYS A 77 -24.62 3.54 -29.60
C LYS A 77 -25.14 4.76 -30.37
N THR A 78 -26.29 4.60 -31.02
CA THR A 78 -26.90 5.62 -31.89
C THR A 78 -27.43 6.85 -31.13
N ASP A 79 -27.63 6.75 -29.82
CA ASP A 79 -27.99 7.85 -28.92
C ASP A 79 -26.77 8.56 -28.31
N ALA A 80 -25.57 7.97 -28.42
CA ALA A 80 -24.32 8.56 -27.96
C ALA A 80 -23.65 9.42 -29.05
N THR A 81 -24.29 10.52 -29.42
CA THR A 81 -23.76 11.52 -30.38
C THR A 81 -22.80 12.50 -29.72
N ASP A 82 -21.77 12.93 -30.47
CA ASP A 82 -20.75 13.90 -30.04
C ASP A 82 -20.14 13.63 -28.64
N PRO A 83 -19.61 12.42 -28.38
CA PRO A 83 -19.08 12.04 -27.08
C PRO A 83 -17.70 12.67 -26.86
N SER A 84 -17.51 13.34 -25.73
CA SER A 84 -16.18 13.71 -25.24
C SER A 84 -15.38 12.47 -24.82
N TYR A 85 -14.04 12.58 -24.75
CA TYR A 85 -13.18 11.48 -24.28
C TYR A 85 -13.63 10.91 -22.93
N LYS A 86 -13.99 11.78 -21.98
CA LYS A 86 -14.49 11.39 -20.65
C LYS A 86 -15.76 10.53 -20.70
N GLN A 87 -16.63 10.71 -21.69
CA GLN A 87 -17.83 9.89 -21.86
C GLN A 87 -17.48 8.51 -22.46
N VAL A 88 -16.60 8.46 -23.45
CA VAL A 88 -16.13 7.19 -24.05
C VAL A 88 -15.43 6.31 -23.02
N CYS A 89 -14.58 6.91 -22.19
CA CYS A 89 -13.89 6.26 -21.08
C CYS A 89 -14.80 5.49 -20.10
N THR A 90 -16.07 5.89 -19.96
CA THR A 90 -17.01 5.19 -19.07
C THR A 90 -17.49 3.84 -19.61
N GLY A 91 -17.20 3.52 -20.88
CA GLY A 91 -17.79 2.40 -21.62
C GLY A 91 -19.29 2.55 -21.91
N THR A 92 -20.00 3.51 -21.30
CA THR A 92 -21.47 3.62 -21.42
C THR A 92 -21.94 4.00 -22.82
N THR A 93 -21.12 4.69 -23.61
CA THR A 93 -21.39 5.08 -25.00
C THR A 93 -21.09 3.98 -26.02
N ASP A 94 -20.29 2.98 -25.64
CA ASP A 94 -19.84 1.85 -26.45
C ASP A 94 -19.00 2.18 -27.72
N HIS A 95 -18.59 3.44 -27.92
CA HIS A 95 -17.65 3.80 -28.99
C HIS A 95 -16.27 3.21 -28.75
N ALA A 96 -15.63 2.77 -29.83
CA ALA A 96 -14.22 2.42 -29.86
C ALA A 96 -13.33 3.67 -29.92
N GLU A 97 -12.20 3.64 -29.22
CA GLU A 97 -11.04 4.47 -29.50
C GLU A 97 -10.46 4.05 -30.87
N ALA A 98 -10.47 4.95 -31.85
CA ALA A 98 -10.18 4.62 -33.24
C ALA A 98 -9.24 5.62 -33.92
N LEU A 99 -8.49 5.11 -34.90
CA LEU A 99 -7.68 5.86 -35.86
C LEU A 99 -8.36 5.85 -37.22
N ARG A 100 -8.61 7.03 -37.78
CA ARG A 100 -8.97 7.23 -39.19
C ARG A 100 -7.70 7.61 -39.98
N ILE A 101 -7.46 6.92 -41.09
CA ILE A 101 -6.31 7.13 -41.98
C ILE A 101 -6.85 7.52 -43.36
N GLU A 102 -6.42 8.67 -43.89
CA GLU A 102 -6.55 9.01 -45.30
C GLU A 102 -5.25 8.62 -46.02
N PHE A 103 -5.36 7.84 -47.10
CA PHE A 103 -4.20 7.27 -47.80
C PHE A 103 -4.35 7.27 -49.32
N ASP A 104 -3.23 7.32 -50.04
CA ASP A 104 -3.16 7.11 -51.49
C ASP A 104 -3.06 5.60 -51.78
N PRO A 105 -4.11 4.97 -52.36
CA PRO A 105 -4.14 3.53 -52.65
C PRO A 105 -3.13 3.10 -53.74
N LYS A 106 -2.43 4.04 -54.38
CA LYS A 106 -1.34 3.77 -55.33
C LYS A 106 0.04 3.66 -54.65
N LYS A 107 0.14 4.02 -53.37
CA LYS A 107 1.39 4.03 -52.57
C LYS A 107 1.36 3.07 -51.39
N VAL A 108 0.19 2.88 -50.77
CA VAL A 108 -0.06 1.85 -49.76
C VAL A 108 -1.45 1.26 -49.98
N THR A 109 -1.59 -0.06 -49.98
CA THR A 109 -2.89 -0.72 -50.21
C THR A 109 -3.70 -0.83 -48.92
N TYR A 110 -5.02 -1.05 -49.04
CA TYR A 110 -5.85 -1.34 -47.87
C TYR A 110 -5.48 -2.69 -47.22
N ASP A 111 -5.05 -3.68 -47.99
CA ASP A 111 -4.52 -4.95 -47.46
C ASP A 111 -3.20 -4.80 -46.70
N GLU A 112 -2.27 -3.95 -47.13
CA GLU A 112 -1.06 -3.62 -46.36
C GLU A 112 -1.42 -2.96 -45.02
N LEU A 113 -2.39 -2.04 -45.00
CA LEU A 113 -2.87 -1.41 -43.78
C LEU A 113 -3.54 -2.42 -42.83
N VAL A 114 -4.29 -3.41 -43.34
CA VAL A 114 -4.93 -4.47 -42.54
C VAL A 114 -3.92 -5.52 -42.05
N GLU A 115 -2.94 -5.96 -42.85
CA GLU A 115 -1.88 -6.87 -42.34
C GLU A 115 -1.04 -6.14 -41.29
N TYR A 116 -0.74 -4.85 -41.49
CA TYR A 116 0.01 -4.07 -40.52
C TYR A 116 -0.77 -3.88 -39.21
N PHE A 117 -2.06 -3.54 -39.28
CA PHE A 117 -2.97 -3.50 -38.12
C PHE A 117 -2.81 -4.76 -37.25
N TYR A 118 -2.93 -5.95 -37.83
CA TYR A 118 -2.76 -7.23 -37.12
C TYR A 118 -1.35 -7.51 -36.56
N ARG A 119 -0.38 -6.65 -36.83
CA ARG A 119 1.00 -6.71 -36.30
C ARG A 119 1.28 -5.68 -35.20
N THR A 120 0.31 -4.80 -34.88
CA THR A 120 0.49 -3.72 -33.88
C THR A 120 -0.06 -4.03 -32.49
N HIS A 121 -1.00 -4.96 -32.36
CA HIS A 121 -1.75 -5.25 -31.14
C HIS A 121 -2.01 -6.77 -30.98
N ASP A 122 -2.75 -7.19 -29.94
CA ASP A 122 -3.19 -8.58 -29.75
C ASP A 122 -4.64 -8.76 -30.26
N PRO A 123 -4.87 -9.33 -31.45
CA PRO A 123 -6.22 -9.49 -32.00
C PRO A 123 -7.03 -10.61 -31.34
N THR A 124 -6.52 -11.27 -30.29
CA THR A 124 -7.20 -12.39 -29.59
C THR A 124 -7.94 -11.95 -28.33
N THR A 125 -7.69 -10.74 -27.82
CA THR A 125 -8.27 -10.22 -26.57
C THR A 125 -9.54 -9.40 -26.80
N VAL A 126 -10.68 -9.90 -26.31
CA VAL A 126 -11.97 -9.19 -26.37
C VAL A 126 -11.95 -7.99 -25.44
N ASN A 127 -12.28 -6.80 -25.95
CA ASN A 127 -12.42 -5.56 -25.17
C ASN A 127 -11.20 -5.24 -24.27
N SER A 128 -10.00 -5.58 -24.73
CA SER A 128 -8.75 -5.31 -24.03
C SER A 128 -7.57 -5.33 -24.98
N GLN A 129 -6.54 -4.52 -24.69
CA GLN A 129 -5.23 -4.55 -25.33
C GLN A 129 -4.12 -4.32 -24.30
N GLY A 130 -3.37 -5.37 -23.97
CA GLY A 130 -2.27 -5.31 -22.99
C GLY A 130 -2.75 -5.02 -21.56
N LYS A 131 -2.70 -3.75 -21.15
CA LYS A 131 -3.29 -3.25 -19.88
C LYS A 131 -4.68 -2.65 -20.08
N ASP A 132 -4.95 -2.12 -21.27
CA ASP A 132 -6.15 -1.33 -21.55
C ASP A 132 -7.35 -2.29 -21.56
N THR A 133 -8.47 -1.93 -20.91
CA THR A 133 -9.66 -2.79 -20.74
C THR A 133 -10.94 -1.97 -20.80
N GLY A 134 -11.96 -2.48 -21.51
CA GLY A 134 -13.21 -1.80 -21.81
C GLY A 134 -13.57 -1.87 -23.30
N THR A 135 -14.84 -1.66 -23.66
CA THR A 135 -15.30 -1.76 -25.06
C THR A 135 -14.72 -0.67 -25.96
N GLN A 136 -14.21 0.42 -25.38
CA GLN A 136 -13.45 1.44 -26.09
C GLN A 136 -12.11 0.92 -26.62
N TYR A 137 -11.49 -0.05 -25.94
CA TYR A 137 -10.18 -0.62 -26.33
C TYR A 137 -10.30 -1.92 -27.14
N ARG A 138 -11.47 -2.19 -27.74
CA ARG A 138 -11.68 -3.39 -28.57
C ARG A 138 -10.86 -3.34 -29.86
N SER A 139 -10.52 -4.51 -30.38
CA SER A 139 -9.98 -4.63 -31.74
C SER A 139 -11.14 -4.66 -32.74
N ALA A 140 -11.17 -3.69 -33.66
CA ALA A 140 -12.21 -3.59 -34.70
C ALA A 140 -11.67 -2.96 -35.99
N ILE A 141 -12.21 -3.40 -37.14
CA ILE A 141 -11.99 -2.82 -38.46
C ILE A 141 -13.31 -2.23 -38.94
N PHE A 142 -13.34 -0.91 -39.17
CA PHE A 142 -14.52 -0.18 -39.63
C PHE A 142 -14.38 0.11 -41.14
N PHE A 143 -15.08 -0.69 -41.97
CA PHE A 143 -14.97 -0.60 -43.42
C PHE A 143 -15.87 0.48 -44.01
N ASN A 144 -15.34 1.23 -44.99
CA ASN A 144 -16.05 2.31 -45.67
C ASN A 144 -16.66 1.86 -47.01
N THR A 145 -16.26 0.71 -47.56
CA THR A 145 -16.81 0.14 -48.81
C THR A 145 -16.91 -1.40 -48.76
N PRO A 146 -17.72 -2.04 -49.62
CA PRO A 146 -17.80 -3.51 -49.72
C PRO A 146 -16.48 -4.18 -50.12
N GLU A 147 -15.64 -3.48 -50.88
CA GLU A 147 -14.29 -3.95 -51.24
C GLU A 147 -13.39 -3.97 -50.00
N GLN A 148 -13.46 -2.94 -49.14
CA GLN A 148 -12.76 -2.93 -47.86
C GLN A 148 -13.26 -4.04 -46.92
N GLU A 149 -14.57 -4.31 -46.86
CA GLU A 149 -15.12 -5.45 -46.10
C GLU A 149 -14.53 -6.78 -46.60
N THR A 150 -14.50 -6.97 -47.92
CA THR A 150 -13.98 -8.18 -48.57
C THR A 150 -12.49 -8.36 -48.30
N ILE A 151 -11.69 -7.30 -48.43
CA ILE A 151 -10.26 -7.32 -48.14
C ILE A 151 -10.00 -7.57 -46.66
N ALA A 152 -10.72 -6.89 -45.75
CA ALA A 152 -10.57 -7.07 -44.32
C ALA A 152 -10.81 -8.53 -43.89
N LYS A 153 -11.90 -9.15 -44.37
CA LYS A 153 -12.20 -10.56 -44.11
C LYS A 153 -11.12 -11.50 -44.66
N ARG A 154 -10.70 -11.29 -45.91
CA ARG A 154 -9.65 -12.09 -46.57
C ARG A 154 -8.32 -12.03 -45.79
N VAL A 155 -7.82 -10.84 -45.49
CA VAL A 155 -6.55 -10.67 -44.76
C VAL A 155 -6.66 -11.20 -43.34
N THR A 156 -7.81 -11.05 -42.67
CA THR A 156 -8.07 -11.65 -41.35
C THR A 156 -7.96 -13.18 -41.39
N GLU A 157 -8.55 -13.83 -42.39
CA GLU A 157 -8.42 -15.28 -42.59
C GLU A 157 -6.98 -15.71 -42.89
N GLU A 158 -6.26 -14.96 -43.72
CA GLU A 158 -4.85 -15.22 -44.05
C GLU A 158 -3.96 -15.11 -42.79
N VAL A 159 -4.16 -14.07 -41.98
CA VAL A 159 -3.43 -13.86 -40.72
C VAL A 159 -3.78 -14.91 -39.67
N GLN A 160 -5.06 -15.28 -39.51
CA GLN A 160 -5.50 -16.38 -38.63
C GLN A 160 -4.75 -17.69 -38.98
N LYS A 161 -4.80 -18.12 -40.24
CA LYS A 161 -4.18 -19.36 -40.74
C LYS A 161 -2.65 -19.36 -40.62
N LYS A 162 -2.02 -18.20 -40.81
CA LYS A 162 -0.56 -18.02 -40.85
C LYS A 162 0.08 -17.83 -39.46
N HIS A 163 -0.63 -17.24 -38.51
CA HIS A 163 -0.05 -16.74 -37.25
C HIS A 163 -0.76 -17.15 -35.95
N PHE A 164 -2.01 -17.62 -36.00
CA PHE A 164 -2.81 -17.93 -34.79
C PHE A 164 -3.28 -19.39 -34.74
N ASP A 165 -3.73 -19.97 -35.86
CA ASP A 165 -4.04 -21.40 -35.99
C ASP A 165 -2.89 -22.33 -35.50
N PRO A 166 -1.60 -22.08 -35.82
CA PRO A 166 -0.49 -22.92 -35.35
C PRO A 166 -0.26 -22.90 -33.84
N LYS A 167 -0.92 -22.00 -33.10
CA LYS A 167 -0.85 -21.88 -31.64
C LYS A 167 -2.12 -22.35 -30.93
N GLY A 168 -3.22 -22.56 -31.68
CA GLY A 168 -4.56 -22.75 -31.11
C GLY A 168 -5.23 -21.45 -30.63
N GLU A 169 -4.73 -20.29 -31.08
CA GLU A 169 -5.29 -18.97 -30.76
C GLU A 169 -6.33 -18.54 -31.82
N LYS A 170 -7.28 -17.68 -31.45
CA LYS A 170 -8.33 -17.19 -32.36
C LYS A 170 -8.45 -15.68 -32.33
N ILE A 171 -8.45 -15.06 -33.50
CA ILE A 171 -8.79 -13.64 -33.69
C ILE A 171 -10.25 -13.39 -33.29
N VAL A 172 -10.46 -12.34 -32.49
CA VAL A 172 -11.77 -11.85 -32.02
C VAL A 172 -12.09 -10.43 -32.53
N THR A 173 -11.19 -9.84 -33.33
CA THR A 173 -11.41 -8.57 -34.04
C THR A 173 -12.74 -8.57 -34.78
N THR A 174 -13.55 -7.53 -34.57
CA THR A 174 -14.80 -7.34 -35.32
C THR A 174 -14.54 -6.65 -36.66
N ILE A 175 -15.37 -6.94 -37.66
CA ILE A 175 -15.34 -6.28 -38.97
C ILE A 175 -16.74 -5.70 -39.19
N GLU A 176 -16.84 -4.38 -39.11
CA GLU A 176 -18.10 -3.63 -38.97
C GLU A 176 -18.16 -2.53 -40.04
N ALA A 177 -19.37 -2.15 -40.48
CA ALA A 177 -19.54 -1.00 -41.36
C ALA A 177 -19.21 0.29 -40.59
N ALA A 178 -18.48 1.21 -41.22
CA ALA A 178 -18.12 2.49 -40.60
C ALA A 178 -19.37 3.33 -40.27
N GLY A 179 -19.58 3.59 -38.98
CA GLY A 179 -20.68 4.40 -38.46
C GLY A 179 -20.37 5.90 -38.44
N PRO A 180 -21.18 6.69 -37.71
CA PRO A 180 -20.86 8.07 -37.37
C PRO A 180 -19.47 8.17 -36.74
N TRP A 181 -18.77 9.28 -37.02
CA TRP A 181 -17.41 9.52 -36.56
C TRP A 181 -17.34 10.86 -35.86
N TRP A 182 -16.70 10.86 -34.69
CA TRP A 182 -16.47 12.03 -33.85
C TRP A 182 -14.96 12.20 -33.67
N ASN A 183 -14.42 13.39 -33.90
CA ASN A 183 -12.99 13.63 -33.68
C ASN A 183 -12.70 13.67 -32.18
N ALA A 184 -11.59 13.08 -31.76
CA ALA A 184 -11.03 13.34 -30.44
C ALA A 184 -10.52 14.79 -30.39
N GLU A 185 -10.60 15.40 -29.21
CA GLU A 185 -10.20 16.79 -28.94
C GLU A 185 -8.74 17.08 -29.38
N ASP A 186 -8.41 18.32 -29.82
CA ASP A 186 -7.15 18.65 -30.53
C ASP A 186 -5.83 18.25 -29.80
N TYR A 187 -5.86 18.08 -28.49
CA TYR A 187 -4.70 17.63 -27.70
C TYR A 187 -4.39 16.13 -27.89
N HIS A 188 -5.39 15.33 -28.24
CA HIS A 188 -5.28 13.89 -28.51
C HIS A 188 -4.63 13.55 -29.87
N GLN A 189 -4.76 14.43 -30.86
CA GLN A 189 -4.19 14.25 -32.20
C GLN A 189 -2.64 14.30 -32.15
N GLU A 190 -1.92 13.41 -32.83
CA GLU A 190 -0.45 13.27 -32.81
C GLU A 190 0.17 13.16 -31.40
N TYR A 191 -0.58 12.70 -30.39
CA TYR A 191 -0.22 12.85 -28.96
C TYR A 191 1.20 12.35 -28.59
N LEU A 192 1.66 11.21 -29.11
CA LEU A 192 3.00 10.67 -28.81
C LEU A 192 4.13 11.32 -29.63
N PHE A 193 3.83 12.06 -30.69
CA PHE A 193 4.81 12.95 -31.33
C PHE A 193 4.92 14.28 -30.59
N LYS A 194 3.80 14.79 -30.06
CA LYS A 194 3.76 15.94 -29.13
C LYS A 194 4.43 15.61 -27.78
N ASN A 195 4.34 14.35 -27.32
CA ASN A 195 4.87 13.88 -26.03
C ASN A 195 5.78 12.64 -26.18
N PRO A 196 7.03 12.76 -26.69
CA PRO A 196 7.90 11.62 -26.99
C PRO A 196 8.28 10.72 -25.80
N THR A 197 8.18 11.23 -24.57
CA THR A 197 8.43 10.46 -23.33
C THR A 197 7.14 10.04 -22.60
N GLY A 198 5.98 10.28 -23.20
CA GLY A 198 4.66 10.26 -22.54
C GLY A 198 4.28 8.95 -21.85
N LEU A 199 4.84 7.81 -22.29
CA LEU A 199 4.47 6.48 -21.81
C LEU A 199 5.39 5.89 -20.71
N HIS A 200 6.60 6.43 -20.48
CA HIS A 200 7.69 5.61 -19.88
C HIS A 200 8.52 6.22 -18.74
N HIS A 201 8.35 7.51 -18.40
CA HIS A 201 9.08 8.14 -17.29
C HIS A 201 8.09 8.69 -16.25
N VAL A 202 8.28 8.29 -14.99
CA VAL A 202 7.64 8.90 -13.80
C VAL A 202 8.09 10.36 -13.70
N ALA A 203 7.28 11.24 -13.11
CA ALA A 203 7.64 12.64 -12.94
C ALA A 203 8.76 12.85 -11.89
N GLN A 204 9.38 14.03 -11.90
CA GLN A 204 10.49 14.42 -11.00
C GLN A 204 10.14 15.72 -10.28
N GLN A 205 10.50 15.80 -8.99
CA GLN A 205 10.28 16.97 -8.13
C GLN A 205 11.52 17.31 -7.31
N GLN A 206 11.75 18.60 -7.07
CA GLN A 206 12.92 19.06 -6.30
C GLN A 206 12.58 19.17 -4.81
N GLY A 207 13.13 18.27 -4.00
CA GLY A 207 12.99 18.31 -2.54
C GLY A 207 13.97 19.30 -1.88
N ALA A 208 13.45 20.24 -1.08
CA ALA A 208 14.18 21.35 -0.47
C ALA A 208 14.59 21.12 1.00
N MET A 209 14.47 19.89 1.52
CA MET A 209 14.81 19.53 2.92
C MET A 209 16.27 19.87 3.31
N THR A 210 17.15 19.97 2.33
CA THR A 210 18.57 20.34 2.47
C THR A 210 18.85 21.84 2.39
N PHE A 211 17.86 22.65 2.04
CA PHE A 211 17.98 24.11 1.98
C PHE A 211 17.64 24.68 3.37
N GLY A 212 18.48 25.58 3.90
CA GLY A 212 18.22 26.23 5.18
C GLY A 212 19.42 27.00 5.72
N ALA A 213 19.24 27.70 6.84
CA ALA A 213 20.31 28.47 7.47
C ALA A 213 21.46 27.55 7.98
N PRO A 214 22.71 28.06 8.04
CA PRO A 214 23.84 27.32 8.61
C PRO A 214 23.56 26.83 10.03
N GLY A 215 23.97 25.59 10.33
CA GLY A 215 23.79 24.96 11.65
C GLY A 215 22.40 24.39 11.95
N MET A 216 21.43 24.54 11.05
CA MET A 216 20.10 23.94 11.23
C MET A 216 20.08 22.46 10.84
N GLU A 217 19.36 21.63 11.61
CA GLU A 217 19.27 20.18 11.43
C GLU A 217 18.87 19.80 9.98
N GLY A 218 19.78 19.11 9.28
CA GLY A 218 19.61 18.67 7.89
C GLY A 218 19.93 19.70 6.79
N ALA A 219 20.15 20.97 7.13
CA ALA A 219 20.55 22.00 6.16
C ALA A 219 21.98 21.77 5.66
N ARG A 220 22.18 21.87 4.34
CA ARG A 220 23.48 21.71 3.66
C ARG A 220 23.68 22.67 2.47
N VAL A 221 22.65 23.40 2.07
CA VAL A 221 22.71 24.49 1.08
C VAL A 221 22.18 25.74 1.76
N HIS A 222 22.96 26.82 1.74
CA HIS A 222 22.77 27.97 2.63
C HIS A 222 22.69 29.32 1.88
N ASP A 223 23.38 29.47 0.76
CA ASP A 223 23.26 30.66 -0.10
C ASP A 223 22.03 30.51 -1.01
N VAL A 224 21.35 31.64 -1.26
CA VAL A 224 20.26 31.73 -2.23
C VAL A 224 20.75 31.39 -3.64
N LYS A 225 21.98 31.76 -3.99
CA LYS A 225 22.59 31.47 -5.31
C LYS A 225 22.82 29.98 -5.55
N ASP A 226 23.20 29.23 -4.53
CA ASP A 226 23.37 27.78 -4.64
C ASP A 226 22.01 27.08 -4.83
N ILE A 227 20.97 27.61 -4.18
CA ILE A 227 19.58 27.17 -4.38
C ILE A 227 19.12 27.50 -5.80
N GLU A 228 19.34 28.74 -6.27
CA GLU A 228 19.02 29.15 -7.65
C GLU A 228 19.72 28.28 -8.68
N ALA A 229 21.01 27.99 -8.53
CA ALA A 229 21.76 27.14 -9.46
C ALA A 229 21.32 25.66 -9.45
N ILE A 230 20.92 25.11 -8.30
CA ILE A 230 20.30 23.77 -8.22
C ILE A 230 18.94 23.76 -8.93
N LEU A 231 18.15 24.81 -8.77
CA LEU A 231 16.86 24.97 -9.46
C LEU A 231 17.03 25.22 -10.96
N ASP A 232 18.09 25.90 -11.39
CA ASP A 232 18.42 26.13 -12.81
C ASP A 232 18.67 24.80 -13.52
N VAL A 233 19.42 23.88 -12.91
CA VAL A 233 19.62 22.51 -13.44
C VAL A 233 18.30 21.75 -13.47
N PHE A 234 17.52 21.76 -12.38
CA PHE A 234 16.22 21.08 -12.33
C PHE A 234 15.24 21.60 -13.41
N GLN A 235 15.28 22.89 -13.74
CA GLN A 235 14.47 23.45 -14.83
C GLN A 235 15.03 23.12 -16.22
N GLN A 236 16.35 23.05 -16.41
CA GLN A 236 17.00 22.71 -17.69
C GLN A 236 16.66 21.30 -18.18
N HIS A 237 16.52 20.32 -17.28
CA HIS A 237 16.06 18.97 -17.61
C HIS A 237 14.57 18.90 -18.03
N GLY A 238 13.84 20.02 -18.00
CA GLY A 238 12.49 20.10 -18.57
C GLY A 238 11.42 19.32 -17.79
N HIS A 239 11.68 18.99 -16.52
CA HIS A 239 10.78 18.26 -15.63
C HIS A 239 9.51 19.05 -15.30
N THR A 240 8.58 19.01 -16.26
CA THR A 240 7.23 19.54 -16.15
C THR A 240 6.25 18.38 -16.11
N GLU A 241 5.37 18.37 -15.12
CA GLU A 241 4.22 17.47 -15.15
C GLU A 241 3.30 17.86 -16.32
N VAL A 242 2.80 16.85 -17.03
CA VAL A 242 2.16 17.00 -18.34
C VAL A 242 0.71 17.40 -18.16
N ARG A 243 0.25 18.39 -18.93
CA ARG A 243 -1.17 18.73 -19.04
C ARG A 243 -1.97 17.50 -19.43
N ASP A 244 -3.01 17.24 -18.63
CA ASP A 244 -4.20 16.52 -19.05
C ASP A 244 -3.89 15.18 -19.72
N ILE A 245 -3.48 14.19 -18.90
CA ILE A 245 -3.51 12.77 -19.26
C ILE A 245 -4.81 12.16 -18.69
N PRO A 246 -6.01 12.42 -19.25
CA PRO A 246 -7.17 11.65 -18.84
C PRO A 246 -6.88 10.19 -19.19
N ILE A 247 -6.82 9.36 -18.16
CA ILE A 247 -6.94 7.91 -18.25
C ILE A 247 -8.28 7.57 -17.62
N CYS A 248 -8.96 6.56 -18.16
CA CYS A 248 -10.42 6.37 -18.04
C CYS A 248 -11.00 6.06 -16.65
N SER A 249 -10.27 6.34 -15.57
CA SER A 249 -10.68 6.12 -14.18
C SER A 249 -10.52 7.33 -13.25
N PHE A 250 -9.81 8.40 -13.62
CA PHE A 250 -9.41 9.45 -12.66
C PHE A 250 -9.67 10.90 -13.10
N ASP A 251 -10.41 11.63 -12.27
CA ASP A 251 -10.62 13.09 -12.39
C ASP A 251 -9.50 13.88 -11.68
N THR A 252 -8.26 13.46 -11.87
CA THR A 252 -7.06 14.14 -11.36
C THR A 252 -6.68 15.27 -12.30
N THR A 253 -6.76 16.52 -11.83
CA THR A 253 -6.14 17.66 -12.52
C THR A 253 -4.63 17.49 -12.49
N TYR A 254 -4.05 17.09 -13.62
CA TYR A 254 -2.60 16.87 -13.70
C TYR A 254 -1.85 18.19 -13.48
N PRO A 255 -0.81 18.22 -12.63
CA PRO A 255 -0.08 19.44 -12.36
C PRO A 255 0.72 19.89 -13.57
N THR A 256 1.05 21.18 -13.61
CA THR A 256 1.78 21.77 -14.74
C THR A 256 2.86 22.72 -14.24
N GLY A 257 4.09 22.53 -14.69
CA GLY A 257 5.28 23.28 -14.25
C GLY A 257 6.19 22.46 -13.33
N TRP A 258 7.23 23.12 -12.82
CA TRP A 258 8.28 22.51 -12.01
C TRP A 258 7.93 22.60 -10.51
N GLN A 259 7.65 21.46 -9.86
CA GLN A 259 7.24 21.39 -8.45
C GLN A 259 8.44 21.36 -7.48
N ILE A 260 8.38 22.24 -6.48
CA ILE A 260 9.36 22.38 -5.39
C ILE A 260 8.72 21.97 -4.07
N ASP A 261 9.25 20.93 -3.46
CA ASP A 261 8.75 20.33 -2.23
C ASP A 261 9.52 20.87 -1.01
N THR A 262 8.85 21.61 -0.14
CA THR A 262 9.39 22.05 1.17
C THR A 262 8.44 21.69 2.32
N ALA A 263 8.69 22.17 3.54
CA ALA A 263 7.80 22.04 4.69
C ALA A 263 8.10 23.11 5.75
N ARG A 264 7.07 23.50 6.53
CA ARG A 264 7.22 24.40 7.70
C ARG A 264 8.28 23.92 8.70
N THR A 265 8.57 22.63 8.72
CA THR A 265 9.55 22.02 9.63
C THR A 265 10.96 21.82 9.06
N TYR A 266 11.21 22.04 7.77
CA TYR A 266 12.54 21.80 7.18
C TYR A 266 13.54 22.89 7.60
N ALA A 267 14.70 22.45 8.11
CA ALA A 267 15.75 23.31 8.65
C ALA A 267 15.25 24.37 9.66
N GLY A 268 14.34 23.99 10.57
CA GLY A 268 13.73 24.93 11.53
C GLY A 268 12.75 25.93 10.91
N GLY A 269 12.26 25.67 9.69
CA GLY A 269 11.43 26.59 8.89
C GLY A 269 12.24 27.49 7.96
N THR A 270 13.57 27.52 8.09
CA THR A 270 14.44 28.38 7.25
C THR A 270 14.52 27.94 5.78
N SER A 271 14.11 26.72 5.45
CA SER A 271 13.96 26.26 4.05
C SER A 271 12.94 27.13 3.29
N GLU A 272 11.77 27.36 3.88
CA GLU A 272 10.74 28.25 3.32
C GLU A 272 11.24 29.69 3.20
N GLU A 273 11.96 30.18 4.22
CA GLU A 273 12.49 31.56 4.25
C GLU A 273 13.65 31.81 3.27
N LEU A 274 14.30 30.77 2.74
CA LEU A 274 15.23 30.89 1.62
C LEU A 274 14.48 30.80 0.28
N LEU A 275 13.50 29.91 0.17
CA LEU A 275 12.64 29.81 -1.02
C LEU A 275 11.75 31.05 -1.24
N GLY A 276 11.38 31.80 -0.20
CA GLY A 276 10.69 33.08 -0.34
C GLY A 276 11.56 34.27 -0.78
N LYS A 277 12.89 34.08 -0.89
CA LYS A 277 13.84 35.11 -1.36
C LYS A 277 14.14 35.02 -2.85
N ILE A 278 13.87 33.88 -3.49
CA ILE A 278 13.94 33.73 -4.95
C ILE A 278 12.61 34.16 -5.59
N ASP A 279 12.66 34.68 -6.82
CA ASP A 279 11.45 34.89 -7.62
C ASP A 279 10.97 33.56 -8.24
N TRP A 280 10.55 32.63 -7.39
CA TRP A 280 10.06 31.32 -7.82
C TRP A 280 8.82 31.43 -8.72
N LYS A 281 8.04 32.49 -8.58
CA LYS A 281 6.85 32.79 -9.41
C LYS A 281 7.26 33.23 -10.82
N GLY A 282 8.17 34.19 -10.94
CA GLY A 282 8.74 34.61 -12.24
C GLY A 282 9.50 33.47 -12.94
N ARG A 283 10.12 32.57 -12.19
CA ARG A 283 10.70 31.31 -12.68
C ARG A 283 9.67 30.25 -13.12
N GLY A 284 8.38 30.46 -12.88
CA GLY A 284 7.32 29.50 -13.22
C GLY A 284 7.27 28.24 -12.34
N LEU A 285 7.91 28.26 -11.18
CA LEU A 285 7.90 27.15 -10.22
C LEU A 285 6.55 27.03 -9.52
N LYS A 286 6.22 25.80 -9.12
CA LYS A 286 5.09 25.46 -8.24
C LYS A 286 5.65 25.17 -6.85
N MET A 287 4.98 25.63 -5.80
CA MET A 287 5.48 25.60 -4.43
C MET A 287 4.56 24.81 -3.53
N ASP A 288 5.11 23.73 -2.97
CA ASP A 288 4.44 22.78 -2.09
C ASP A 288 5.01 22.87 -0.68
N THR A 289 4.14 22.92 0.34
CA THR A 289 4.59 22.86 1.74
C THR A 289 3.64 22.09 2.65
N LYS A 290 4.11 21.74 3.84
CA LYS A 290 3.51 20.74 4.73
C LYS A 290 3.56 21.16 6.18
N LEU A 291 2.50 20.81 6.92
CA LEU A 291 2.43 21.02 8.35
C LEU A 291 2.53 19.70 9.13
N TYR A 292 3.63 19.54 9.88
CA TYR A 292 3.87 18.38 10.74
C TYR A 292 3.41 18.67 12.17
N PRO A 293 2.52 17.85 12.77
CA PRO A 293 2.03 18.06 14.13
C PRO A 293 3.05 17.62 15.18
N ASN A 294 3.10 18.33 16.30
CA ASN A 294 3.96 18.07 17.46
C ASN A 294 5.47 17.86 17.13
N PRO A 295 6.12 18.78 16.38
CA PRO A 295 7.56 18.73 16.13
C PRO A 295 8.38 18.94 17.41
N PRO A 296 9.69 18.59 17.42
CA PRO A 296 10.53 18.75 18.61
C PRO A 296 10.67 20.23 19.03
N LYS A 297 10.26 20.53 20.28
CA LYS A 297 10.21 21.91 20.81
C LYS A 297 11.54 22.67 20.84
N ALA A 298 12.66 21.96 20.71
CA ALA A 298 13.99 22.54 20.60
C ALA A 298 14.19 23.39 19.31
N TYR A 299 13.41 23.12 18.26
CA TYR A 299 13.48 23.85 16.98
C TYR A 299 12.19 24.63 16.68
N PHE A 300 11.07 24.24 17.30
CA PHE A 300 9.74 24.85 17.11
C PHE A 300 9.13 25.13 18.50
N PRO A 301 9.32 26.34 19.06
CA PRO A 301 8.81 26.66 20.40
C PRO A 301 7.28 26.71 20.43
N ASP A 302 6.66 27.16 19.33
CA ASP A 302 5.22 27.13 19.13
C ASP A 302 4.71 25.69 19.02
N THR A 303 3.55 25.42 19.63
CA THR A 303 2.89 24.13 19.44
C THR A 303 2.25 24.09 18.04
N ILE A 304 2.66 23.13 17.23
CA ILE A 304 1.99 22.80 15.97
C ILE A 304 1.07 21.61 16.22
N ASN A 305 -0.20 21.75 15.86
CA ASN A 305 -1.22 20.71 15.89
C ASN A 305 -2.20 20.95 14.72
N HIS A 306 -3.16 20.06 14.53
CA HIS A 306 -4.18 20.19 13.48
C HIS A 306 -5.52 20.75 13.97
N THR A 307 -5.54 21.56 15.05
CA THR A 307 -6.76 22.31 15.41
C THR A 307 -7.01 23.44 14.41
N PRO A 308 -8.23 24.00 14.33
CA PRO A 308 -8.53 25.07 13.37
C PRO A 308 -7.58 26.27 13.49
N GLU A 309 -7.20 26.63 14.72
CA GLU A 309 -6.28 27.71 15.03
C GLU A 309 -4.84 27.37 14.64
N GLY A 310 -4.38 26.15 14.95
CA GLY A 310 -3.03 25.68 14.61
C GLY A 310 -2.80 25.58 13.10
N LEU A 311 -3.77 25.06 12.37
CA LEU A 311 -3.78 25.00 10.90
C LEU A 311 -3.69 26.41 10.29
N ARG A 312 -4.58 27.32 10.71
CA ARG A 312 -4.64 28.70 10.19
C ARG A 312 -3.38 29.50 10.52
N LEU A 313 -2.87 29.40 11.74
CA LEU A 313 -1.66 30.10 12.19
C LEU A 313 -0.43 29.67 11.39
N HIS A 314 -0.15 28.36 11.33
CA HIS A 314 1.09 27.88 10.74
C HIS A 314 1.08 27.82 9.21
N LEU A 315 -0.09 27.70 8.56
CA LEU A 315 -0.20 28.01 7.13
C LEU A 315 0.09 29.49 6.88
N GLY A 316 -0.40 30.40 7.72
CA GLY A 316 -0.03 31.82 7.67
C GLY A 316 1.47 32.06 7.80
N HIS A 317 2.17 31.29 8.66
CA HIS A 317 3.63 31.32 8.76
C HIS A 317 4.32 30.85 7.47
N SER A 318 3.90 29.72 6.89
CA SER A 318 4.45 29.21 5.62
C SER A 318 4.21 30.17 4.44
N LEU A 319 2.99 30.69 4.29
CA LEU A 319 2.64 31.68 3.27
C LEU A 319 3.51 32.94 3.35
N LYS A 320 3.70 33.46 4.57
CA LYS A 320 4.60 34.60 4.84
C LYS A 320 6.06 34.27 4.51
N ALA A 321 6.55 33.09 4.91
CA ALA A 321 7.94 32.68 4.68
C ALA A 321 8.26 32.49 3.18
N LEU A 322 7.30 31.94 2.41
CA LEU A 322 7.39 31.70 0.96
C LEU A 322 7.01 32.93 0.10
N ASN A 323 6.71 34.06 0.72
CA ASN A 323 6.32 35.31 0.05
C ASN A 323 5.11 35.14 -0.90
N THR A 324 4.03 34.52 -0.40
CA THR A 324 2.83 34.21 -1.20
C THR A 324 1.54 34.16 -0.41
N ASP A 325 0.43 34.56 -1.03
CA ASP A 325 -0.92 34.35 -0.49
C ASP A 325 -1.51 32.96 -0.79
N LYS A 326 -0.88 32.22 -1.70
CA LYS A 326 -1.34 30.92 -2.24
C LYS A 326 -0.20 29.95 -2.58
N LEU A 327 -0.43 28.66 -2.34
CA LEU A 327 0.42 27.51 -2.69
C LEU A 327 -0.15 26.70 -3.88
N ASP A 328 0.62 25.75 -4.41
CA ASP A 328 0.04 24.68 -5.25
C ASP A 328 -0.55 23.59 -4.34
N ILE A 329 0.26 22.66 -3.81
CA ILE A 329 -0.20 21.71 -2.77
C ILE A 329 0.06 22.26 -1.37
N TRP A 330 -0.93 22.11 -0.48
CA TRP A 330 -0.69 22.11 0.96
C TRP A 330 -0.93 20.72 1.57
N TYR A 331 0.04 20.23 2.34
CA TYR A 331 0.01 18.89 2.94
C TYR A 331 -0.21 18.89 4.45
N LEU A 332 -1.00 17.92 4.93
CA LEU A 332 -0.81 17.38 6.29
C LEU A 332 0.37 16.41 6.25
N HIS A 333 1.48 16.77 6.90
CA HIS A 333 2.78 16.07 6.79
C HIS A 333 2.81 14.74 7.59
N GLY A 334 1.84 14.54 8.48
CA GLY A 334 1.71 13.36 9.33
C GLY A 334 0.43 13.44 10.17
N PRO A 335 -0.14 12.31 10.62
CA PRO A 335 -1.41 12.25 11.33
C PRO A 335 -1.36 12.84 12.75
N ASP A 336 -2.07 13.94 12.98
CA ASP A 336 -2.35 14.42 14.34
C ASP A 336 -3.50 13.63 14.97
N ARG A 337 -3.17 12.45 15.53
CA ARG A 337 -4.16 11.57 16.19
C ARG A 337 -4.68 12.13 17.53
N SER A 338 -4.35 13.37 17.91
CA SER A 338 -4.96 14.08 19.04
C SER A 338 -6.18 14.93 18.64
N VAL A 339 -6.38 15.18 17.35
CA VAL A 339 -7.51 15.97 16.81
C VAL A 339 -8.38 15.06 15.92
N PRO A 340 -9.72 15.05 16.06
CA PRO A 340 -10.60 14.30 15.16
C PRO A 340 -10.47 14.80 13.71
N TYR A 341 -10.28 13.89 12.75
CA TYR A 341 -10.04 14.26 11.35
C TYR A 341 -11.14 15.12 10.73
N GLU A 342 -12.40 14.97 11.15
CA GLU A 342 -13.51 15.85 10.73
C GLU A 342 -13.24 17.34 11.03
N VAL A 343 -12.66 17.66 12.20
CA VAL A 343 -12.31 19.04 12.60
C VAL A 343 -11.17 19.59 11.76
N THR A 344 -10.14 18.76 11.53
CA THR A 344 -8.99 19.07 10.67
C THR A 344 -9.45 19.35 9.23
N LEU A 345 -10.17 18.40 8.63
CA LEU A 345 -10.58 18.44 7.22
C LEU A 345 -11.59 19.54 6.93
N LYS A 346 -12.49 19.86 7.87
CA LYS A 346 -13.35 21.04 7.77
C LYS A 346 -12.51 22.32 7.60
N THR A 347 -11.49 22.50 8.44
CA THR A 347 -10.61 23.68 8.38
C THR A 347 -9.77 23.70 7.11
N VAL A 348 -9.26 22.54 6.66
CA VAL A 348 -8.57 22.41 5.35
C VAL A 348 -9.50 22.88 4.22
N ASN A 349 -10.77 22.48 4.23
CA ASN A 349 -11.75 22.90 3.23
C ASN A 349 -12.15 24.38 3.31
N GLU A 350 -12.16 24.98 4.51
CA GLU A 350 -12.32 26.43 4.68
C GLU A 350 -11.10 27.17 4.07
N LEU A 351 -9.88 26.73 4.37
CA LEU A 351 -8.63 27.30 3.84
C LEU A 351 -8.49 27.15 2.31
N TYR A 352 -9.00 26.06 1.74
CA TYR A 352 -9.13 25.87 0.29
C TYR A 352 -10.10 26.90 -0.32
N LYS A 353 -11.27 27.10 0.30
CA LYS A 353 -12.27 28.09 -0.15
C LYS A 353 -11.82 29.54 0.04
N GLU A 354 -10.91 29.78 0.98
CA GLU A 354 -10.15 31.04 1.15
C GLU A 354 -9.01 31.20 0.11
N GLY A 355 -8.84 30.24 -0.81
CA GLY A 355 -7.90 30.30 -1.93
C GLY A 355 -6.44 30.10 -1.55
N LYS A 356 -6.14 29.52 -0.38
CA LYS A 356 -4.75 29.43 0.16
C LYS A 356 -3.88 28.37 -0.50
N PHE A 357 -4.47 27.42 -1.20
CA PHE A 357 -3.78 26.39 -1.98
C PHE A 357 -4.71 25.93 -3.13
N ASP A 358 -4.15 25.34 -4.18
CA ASP A 358 -4.94 24.74 -5.28
C ASP A 358 -5.28 23.27 -5.02
N ARG A 359 -4.36 22.51 -4.41
CA ARG A 359 -4.46 21.06 -4.22
C ARG A 359 -4.24 20.66 -2.76
N PHE A 360 -4.93 19.62 -2.31
CA PHE A 360 -4.78 19.08 -0.96
C PHE A 360 -3.91 17.81 -0.99
N GLY A 361 -2.91 17.74 -0.12
CA GLY A 361 -2.02 16.59 0.04
C GLY A 361 -2.02 16.00 1.44
N ILE A 362 -1.60 14.75 1.57
CA ILE A 362 -1.37 14.06 2.85
C ILE A 362 -0.07 13.26 2.79
N SER A 363 0.55 12.98 3.95
CA SER A 363 1.79 12.21 4.02
C SER A 363 1.88 11.42 5.32
N ASN A 364 2.45 10.21 5.27
CA ASN A 364 2.66 9.32 6.42
C ASN A 364 1.36 8.89 7.16
N TYR A 365 0.23 8.84 6.45
CA TYR A 365 -1.05 8.30 6.94
C TYR A 365 -1.19 6.82 6.59
N MET A 366 -1.77 6.02 7.49
CA MET A 366 -2.06 4.61 7.21
C MET A 366 -3.14 4.48 6.12
N SER A 367 -3.15 3.37 5.39
CA SER A 367 -4.05 3.15 4.25
C SER A 367 -5.54 3.30 4.61
N TRP A 368 -5.93 2.86 5.81
CA TRP A 368 -7.27 3.01 6.35
C TRP A 368 -7.59 4.45 6.80
N GLU A 369 -6.58 5.24 7.19
CA GLU A 369 -6.75 6.67 7.49
C GLU A 369 -6.96 7.48 6.22
N VAL A 370 -6.26 7.14 5.12
CA VAL A 370 -6.53 7.70 3.78
C VAL A 370 -7.97 7.45 3.37
N ALA A 371 -8.46 6.22 3.54
CA ALA A 371 -9.84 5.86 3.24
C ALA A 371 -10.87 6.66 4.08
N GLU A 372 -10.63 6.78 5.38
CA GLU A 372 -11.49 7.58 6.28
C GLU A 372 -11.51 9.06 5.90
N ILE A 373 -10.34 9.66 5.60
CA ILE A 373 -10.22 11.05 5.16
C ILE A 373 -11.02 11.30 3.87
N VAL A 374 -10.89 10.41 2.88
CA VAL A 374 -11.57 10.53 1.59
C VAL A 374 -13.09 10.44 1.78
N GLU A 375 -13.60 9.46 2.52
CA GLU A 375 -15.04 9.30 2.73
C GLU A 375 -15.64 10.41 3.62
N LEU A 376 -14.89 10.94 4.60
CA LEU A 376 -15.28 12.16 5.35
C LEU A 376 -15.41 13.37 4.43
N CYS A 377 -14.46 13.58 3.51
CA CYS A 377 -14.53 14.68 2.55
C CYS A 377 -15.67 14.52 1.56
N ARG A 378 -15.92 13.30 1.06
CA ARG A 378 -17.04 12.97 0.17
C ARG A 378 -18.39 13.24 0.83
N ALA A 379 -18.60 12.73 2.04
CA ALA A 379 -19.86 12.89 2.78
C ALA A 379 -20.22 14.36 3.06
N ASN A 380 -19.24 15.25 3.14
CA ASN A 380 -19.43 16.66 3.48
C ASN A 380 -19.24 17.65 2.30
N GLY A 381 -18.94 17.17 1.09
CA GLY A 381 -18.64 18.04 -0.06
C GLY A 381 -17.40 18.92 0.16
N TRP A 382 -16.33 18.32 0.69
CA TRP A 382 -15.05 18.97 0.95
C TRP A 382 -13.99 18.54 -0.07
N ILE A 383 -12.93 19.34 -0.22
CA ILE A 383 -11.77 18.97 -1.04
C ILE A 383 -11.18 17.62 -0.55
N GLN A 384 -11.07 16.66 -1.47
CA GLN A 384 -10.39 15.39 -1.24
C GLN A 384 -8.87 15.56 -1.44
N PRO A 385 -8.03 14.79 -0.74
CA PRO A 385 -6.60 14.78 -1.02
C PRO A 385 -6.36 14.19 -2.42
N THR A 386 -5.62 14.89 -3.27
CA THR A 386 -5.25 14.44 -4.63
C THR A 386 -3.86 13.80 -4.68
N VAL A 387 -3.03 14.01 -3.63
CA VAL A 387 -1.67 13.49 -3.55
C VAL A 387 -1.38 12.88 -2.17
N TYR A 388 -0.69 11.75 -2.17
CA TYR A 388 -0.09 11.12 -0.99
C TYR A 388 1.44 11.10 -1.14
N GLN A 389 2.17 11.65 -0.18
CA GLN A 389 3.64 11.59 -0.16
C GLN A 389 4.14 10.51 0.80
N GLY A 390 4.98 9.58 0.34
CA GLY A 390 5.39 8.38 1.09
C GLY A 390 6.78 7.83 0.77
N ILE A 391 7.33 7.04 1.69
CA ILE A 391 8.62 6.36 1.52
C ILE A 391 8.47 5.15 0.61
N TYR A 392 9.20 5.12 -0.50
CA TYR A 392 9.23 3.95 -1.39
C TYR A 392 10.52 3.82 -2.18
N ASN A 393 11.29 2.75 -1.95
CA ASN A 393 12.53 2.51 -2.70
C ASN A 393 12.86 1.00 -2.80
N ALA A 394 13.98 0.68 -3.43
CA ALA A 394 14.33 -0.70 -3.80
C ALA A 394 14.36 -1.69 -2.61
N ILE A 395 14.58 -1.22 -1.38
CA ILE A 395 14.51 -2.02 -0.13
C ILE A 395 13.36 -1.63 0.82
N HIS A 396 12.76 -0.44 0.67
CA HIS A 396 11.61 0.00 1.45
C HIS A 396 10.32 -0.06 0.62
N ARG A 397 9.58 -1.18 0.74
CA ARG A 397 8.39 -1.48 -0.08
C ARG A 397 7.10 -1.72 0.72
N ALA A 398 7.03 -1.20 1.95
CA ALA A 398 5.89 -1.42 2.85
C ALA A 398 4.55 -0.87 2.30
N VAL A 399 4.59 0.13 1.42
CA VAL A 399 3.42 0.74 0.76
C VAL A 399 2.78 -0.13 -0.34
N GLU A 400 3.44 -1.19 -0.80
CA GLU A 400 2.96 -2.02 -1.92
C GLU A 400 1.64 -2.79 -1.66
N PRO A 401 1.42 -3.44 -0.50
CA PRO A 401 0.25 -4.30 -0.31
C PRO A 401 -1.08 -3.57 -0.05
N GLU A 402 -1.03 -2.33 0.46
CA GLU A 402 -2.21 -1.62 0.97
C GLU A 402 -2.28 -0.16 0.50
N SER A 403 -1.21 0.62 0.68
CA SER A 403 -1.22 2.05 0.34
C SER A 403 -1.45 2.27 -1.15
N PHE A 404 -0.69 1.61 -2.05
CA PHE A 404 -0.93 1.76 -3.49
C PHE A 404 -2.36 1.35 -3.91
N PRO A 405 -2.90 0.16 -3.56
CA PRO A 405 -4.29 -0.20 -3.85
C PRO A 405 -5.32 0.80 -3.30
N CYS A 406 -5.13 1.33 -2.09
CA CYS A 406 -6.01 2.34 -1.51
C CYS A 406 -5.97 3.65 -2.31
N LEU A 407 -4.78 4.12 -2.67
CA LEU A 407 -4.57 5.35 -3.42
C LEU A 407 -5.14 5.24 -4.84
N ARG A 408 -4.98 4.08 -5.52
CA ARG A 408 -5.62 3.86 -6.83
C ARG A 408 -7.14 3.81 -6.73
N LYS A 409 -7.71 3.19 -5.69
CA LYS A 409 -9.18 3.18 -5.47
C LYS A 409 -9.75 4.61 -5.38
N TYR A 410 -9.00 5.56 -4.85
CA TYR A 410 -9.47 6.94 -4.63
C TYR A 410 -8.93 7.98 -5.62
N GLY A 411 -8.12 7.58 -6.61
CA GLY A 411 -7.55 8.51 -7.60
C GLY A 411 -6.50 9.46 -7.02
N ILE A 412 -5.65 8.95 -6.12
CA ILE A 412 -4.63 9.73 -5.44
C ILE A 412 -3.25 9.36 -5.99
N SER A 413 -2.48 10.35 -6.42
CA SER A 413 -1.12 10.17 -6.92
C SER A 413 -0.14 9.91 -5.76
N PHE A 414 0.86 9.05 -5.97
CA PHE A 414 1.92 8.80 -4.99
C PHE A 414 3.18 9.59 -5.36
N TYR A 415 3.56 10.50 -4.48
CA TYR A 415 4.81 11.24 -4.57
C TYR A 415 5.83 10.54 -3.67
N GLU A 416 6.78 9.85 -4.30
CA GLU A 416 7.81 9.07 -3.62
C GLU A 416 8.87 9.99 -3.02
N PHE A 417 9.23 9.77 -1.76
CA PHE A 417 10.42 10.37 -1.17
C PHE A 417 11.34 9.32 -0.55
N ASN A 418 12.64 9.65 -0.59
CA ASN A 418 13.75 8.80 -0.15
C ASN A 418 14.23 7.72 -1.16
N PRO A 419 14.37 8.01 -2.48
CA PRO A 419 14.68 6.96 -3.48
C PRO A 419 16.06 6.35 -3.27
N LEU A 420 17.02 7.15 -2.78
CA LEU A 420 18.38 6.74 -2.44
C LEU A 420 18.55 6.21 -1.00
N GLY A 421 17.46 5.86 -0.28
CA GLY A 421 17.53 5.33 1.08
C GLY A 421 18.21 6.30 2.07
N GLY A 422 17.91 7.59 1.94
CA GLY A 422 18.55 8.66 2.71
C GLY A 422 20.01 8.96 2.32
N GLY A 423 20.55 8.24 1.34
CA GLY A 423 21.97 8.22 0.97
C GLY A 423 22.61 6.83 1.05
N LEU A 424 21.89 5.82 1.54
CA LEU A 424 22.37 4.44 1.64
C LEU A 424 22.78 3.86 0.27
N PHE A 425 22.00 4.12 -0.79
CA PHE A 425 22.30 3.66 -2.15
C PHE A 425 23.41 4.44 -2.87
N THR A 426 24.33 5.08 -2.14
CA THR A 426 25.48 5.78 -2.75
C THR A 426 26.76 4.93 -2.81
N GLY A 427 26.76 3.71 -2.27
CA GLY A 427 27.90 2.78 -2.35
C GLY A 427 29.09 3.13 -1.45
N ARG A 428 28.87 3.96 -0.42
CA ARG A 428 29.90 4.46 0.52
C ARG A 428 29.75 3.95 1.95
N TYR A 429 28.81 3.04 2.18
CA TYR A 429 28.54 2.40 3.46
C TYR A 429 28.36 0.89 3.23
N HIS A 430 29.10 0.09 3.98
CA HIS A 430 29.24 -1.36 3.84
C HIS A 430 29.03 -2.09 5.18
N SER A 431 29.25 -1.43 6.33
CA SER A 431 29.03 -2.04 7.64
C SER A 431 28.41 -1.11 8.69
N LEU A 432 27.89 -1.71 9.76
CA LEU A 432 27.41 -1.00 10.96
C LEU A 432 28.46 -0.07 11.61
N ASN A 433 29.74 -0.39 11.44
CA ASN A 433 30.89 0.24 12.10
C ASN A 433 31.53 1.38 11.28
N ASP A 434 31.02 1.64 10.07
CA ASP A 434 31.64 2.59 9.14
C ASP A 434 31.61 4.02 9.68
N GLN A 435 32.66 4.78 9.35
CA GLN A 435 32.72 6.20 9.65
C GLN A 435 31.80 6.96 8.68
N VAL A 436 30.83 7.68 9.23
CA VAL A 436 29.90 8.52 8.50
C VAL A 436 30.38 9.97 8.53
N GLU A 437 30.13 10.73 7.47
CA GLU A 437 30.63 12.10 7.39
C GLU A 437 29.78 13.05 8.24
N ALA A 438 30.42 14.08 8.80
CA ALA A 438 29.76 15.12 9.57
C ALA A 438 28.68 15.83 8.72
N GLY A 439 27.51 16.07 9.31
CA GLY A 439 26.33 16.63 8.64
C GLY A 439 25.67 15.70 7.61
N SER A 440 26.10 14.44 7.49
CA SER A 440 25.40 13.45 6.66
C SER A 440 24.07 13.01 7.29
N ARG A 441 23.17 12.44 6.48
CA ARG A 441 21.87 11.92 6.94
C ARG A 441 21.97 10.73 7.91
N PHE A 442 23.18 10.21 8.16
CA PHE A 442 23.49 9.14 9.10
C PHE A 442 24.45 9.57 10.23
N ASP A 443 24.84 10.84 10.29
CA ASP A 443 25.73 11.39 11.34
C ASP A 443 25.10 11.25 12.74
N PRO A 444 25.71 10.48 13.67
CA PRO A 444 25.16 10.23 14.99
C PRO A 444 25.14 11.48 15.90
N SER A 445 25.80 12.58 15.53
CA SER A 445 25.70 13.85 16.25
C SER A 445 24.37 14.57 15.98
N GLY A 446 23.79 14.39 14.79
CA GLY A 446 22.49 14.94 14.40
C GLY A 446 21.32 14.02 14.78
N ILE A 447 20.15 14.60 15.05
CA ILE A 447 18.95 13.84 15.43
C ILE A 447 18.55 12.86 14.32
N GLN A 448 18.68 13.28 13.06
CA GLN A 448 18.42 12.43 11.92
C GLN A 448 19.29 11.16 11.87
N GLY A 449 20.59 11.26 12.19
CA GLY A 449 21.44 10.07 12.22
C GLY A 449 21.17 9.20 13.43
N GLN A 450 20.86 9.78 14.59
CA GLN A 450 20.44 9.02 15.78
C GLN A 450 19.19 8.18 15.49
N VAL A 451 18.17 8.76 14.83
CA VAL A 451 16.96 8.05 14.41
C VAL A 451 17.28 6.98 13.36
N ARG A 452 17.98 7.31 12.26
CA ARG A 452 18.27 6.34 11.18
C ARG A 452 19.22 5.22 11.61
N ARG A 453 20.04 5.44 12.64
CA ARG A 453 20.93 4.44 13.27
C ARG A 453 20.36 3.78 14.52
N ARG A 454 19.14 4.15 14.94
CA ARG A 454 18.46 3.65 16.16
C ARG A 454 19.33 3.74 17.42
N LEU A 455 20.18 4.78 17.50
CA LEU A 455 21.09 4.99 18.62
C LEU A 455 20.29 5.45 19.85
N ARG A 456 20.23 4.59 20.87
CA ARG A 456 19.51 4.86 22.12
C ARG A 456 20.13 6.04 22.88
N PRO A 457 19.34 7.03 23.32
CA PRO A 457 19.67 7.78 24.53
C PRO A 457 19.76 6.79 25.71
N ALA A 458 20.79 6.89 26.54
CA ALA A 458 20.93 6.04 27.72
C ALA A 458 19.91 6.45 28.80
N GLY A 459 18.83 5.68 28.97
CA GLY A 459 17.84 5.85 30.03
C GLY A 459 16.38 5.46 29.69
N ASP A 460 16.01 5.39 28.41
CA ASP A 460 14.62 5.31 27.93
C ASP A 460 14.04 3.86 27.85
N ASP A 461 14.38 2.96 28.78
CA ASP A 461 14.10 1.50 28.68
C ASP A 461 12.61 1.07 28.86
N ILE A 462 11.67 2.00 29.08
CA ILE A 462 10.29 1.69 29.52
C ILE A 462 9.21 1.77 28.40
N LEU A 463 9.49 2.36 27.23
CA LEU A 463 8.46 2.69 26.22
C LEU A 463 8.62 1.99 24.84
N ILE A 464 8.92 0.70 24.85
CA ILE A 464 8.87 -0.17 23.65
C ILE A 464 7.44 -0.23 23.03
N HIS A 465 6.40 -0.01 23.85
CA HIS A 465 5.00 -0.25 23.47
C HIS A 465 4.26 0.93 22.82
N SER A 466 4.85 2.12 22.66
CA SER A 466 4.13 3.23 22.00
C SER A 466 3.95 2.96 20.49
N PRO A 467 2.71 2.94 19.93
CA PRO A 467 2.51 2.81 18.49
C PRO A 467 3.06 4.03 17.72
N THR A 468 3.04 5.19 18.38
CA THR A 468 3.45 6.49 17.82
C THR A 468 4.94 6.57 17.45
N ARG A 469 5.85 5.91 18.17
CA ARG A 469 7.28 5.82 17.77
C ARG A 469 7.56 4.74 16.70
N ARG A 470 6.58 3.92 16.29
CA ARG A 470 6.75 2.97 15.16
C ARG A 470 6.54 3.61 13.79
N ALA A 471 5.85 4.75 13.71
CA ALA A 471 5.73 5.53 12.47
C ALA A 471 7.09 6.03 11.92
N THR A 472 8.07 6.26 12.79
CA THR A 472 9.44 6.65 12.41
C THR A 472 10.32 5.48 11.92
N ALA A 473 9.84 4.23 11.97
CA ALA A 473 10.61 3.06 11.52
C ALA A 473 10.96 3.09 10.02
N GLY A 474 10.24 3.88 9.22
CA GLY A 474 10.48 4.03 7.78
C GLY A 474 11.88 4.52 7.38
N GLY A 475 12.64 5.11 8.32
CA GLY A 475 14.02 5.58 8.09
C GLY A 475 15.14 4.71 8.69
N GLU A 476 14.85 3.60 9.37
CA GLU A 476 15.85 2.80 10.10
C GLU A 476 16.71 1.89 9.19
N TYR A 477 17.55 2.48 8.34
CA TYR A 477 18.38 1.76 7.37
C TYR A 477 19.68 1.15 7.92
N TRP A 478 20.16 1.57 9.10
CA TRP A 478 21.49 1.14 9.60
C TRP A 478 21.40 -0.21 10.34
N LYS A 479 21.13 -1.29 9.61
CA LYS A 479 21.00 -2.66 10.16
C LYS A 479 21.76 -3.65 9.30
N GLU A 480 22.37 -4.65 9.95
CA GLU A 480 23.15 -5.71 9.32
C GLU A 480 22.47 -6.41 8.11
N PRO A 481 21.14 -6.70 8.12
CA PRO A 481 20.49 -7.28 6.95
C PRO A 481 20.42 -6.35 5.74
N TYR A 482 20.38 -5.02 5.94
CA TYR A 482 20.42 -4.07 4.83
C TYR A 482 21.82 -4.00 4.22
N PHE A 483 22.88 -4.02 5.02
CA PHE A 483 24.25 -4.02 4.52
C PHE A 483 24.55 -5.21 3.61
N LYS A 484 24.11 -6.41 3.97
CA LYS A 484 24.23 -7.62 3.12
C LYS A 484 23.49 -7.49 1.78
N VAL A 485 22.33 -6.82 1.77
CA VAL A 485 21.61 -6.51 0.53
C VAL A 485 22.31 -5.42 -0.29
N LEU A 486 23.01 -4.47 0.34
CA LEU A 486 23.84 -3.49 -0.37
C LEU A 486 25.06 -4.15 -1.03
N GLU A 487 25.69 -5.13 -0.39
CA GLU A 487 26.79 -5.92 -0.98
C GLU A 487 26.34 -6.64 -2.26
N ASP A 488 25.20 -7.35 -2.22
CA ASP A 488 24.60 -8.00 -3.39
C ASP A 488 24.29 -7.01 -4.53
N ILE A 489 23.75 -5.82 -4.19
CA ILE A 489 23.44 -4.77 -5.18
C ILE A 489 24.72 -4.14 -5.75
N GLN A 490 25.75 -3.89 -4.93
CA GLN A 490 27.03 -3.34 -5.35
C GLN A 490 27.74 -4.31 -6.32
N ALA A 491 27.80 -5.60 -6.00
CA ALA A 491 28.38 -6.62 -6.87
C ALA A 491 27.66 -6.74 -8.23
N VAL A 492 26.34 -6.49 -8.27
CA VAL A 492 25.57 -6.40 -9.52
C VAL A 492 25.82 -5.09 -10.27
N ALA A 493 26.00 -3.97 -9.57
CA ALA A 493 26.30 -2.67 -10.15
C ALA A 493 27.69 -2.66 -10.81
N ASP A 494 28.72 -3.11 -10.09
CA ASP A 494 30.12 -3.21 -10.55
C ASP A 494 30.24 -4.08 -11.80
N LYS A 495 29.62 -5.26 -11.77
CA LYS A 495 29.57 -6.20 -12.91
C LYS A 495 28.99 -5.60 -14.19
N HIS A 496 28.18 -4.54 -14.07
CA HIS A 496 27.54 -3.85 -15.19
C HIS A 496 28.07 -2.42 -15.42
N ASN A 497 29.15 -2.02 -14.74
CA ASN A 497 29.71 -0.66 -14.75
C ASN A 497 28.69 0.44 -14.41
N LEU A 498 27.77 0.15 -13.48
CA LEU A 498 26.76 1.08 -12.97
C LEU A 498 27.15 1.54 -11.56
N THR A 499 26.64 2.68 -11.11
CA THR A 499 26.74 3.06 -9.68
C THR A 499 25.49 2.62 -8.92
N MET A 500 25.59 2.35 -7.61
CA MET A 500 24.41 1.98 -6.81
C MET A 500 23.28 3.02 -6.88
N ALA A 501 23.63 4.31 -6.98
CA ALA A 501 22.67 5.40 -7.09
C ALA A 501 21.89 5.30 -8.42
N GLU A 502 22.60 5.06 -9.52
CA GLU A 502 22.00 4.80 -10.82
C GLU A 502 21.08 3.56 -10.79
N VAL A 503 21.52 2.47 -10.14
CA VAL A 503 20.71 1.25 -10.00
C VAL A 503 19.43 1.52 -9.19
N ALA A 504 19.51 2.27 -8.10
CA ALA A 504 18.35 2.61 -7.28
C ALA A 504 17.38 3.56 -8.00
N LEU A 505 17.87 4.62 -8.63
CA LEU A 505 17.05 5.61 -9.36
C LEU A 505 16.34 4.97 -10.56
N ARG A 506 17.08 4.19 -11.38
CA ARG A 506 16.49 3.45 -12.52
C ARG A 506 15.54 2.34 -12.07
N TRP A 507 15.72 1.78 -10.87
CA TRP A 507 14.74 0.88 -10.27
C TRP A 507 13.45 1.63 -9.92
N VAL A 508 13.53 2.79 -9.26
CA VAL A 508 12.36 3.62 -8.90
C VAL A 508 11.58 4.05 -10.16
N SER A 509 12.27 4.57 -11.20
CA SER A 509 11.61 5.01 -12.44
C SER A 509 10.96 3.89 -13.26
N HIS A 510 11.57 2.70 -13.34
CA HIS A 510 11.19 1.71 -14.36
C HIS A 510 10.78 0.33 -13.83
N HIS A 511 11.13 -0.03 -12.59
CA HIS A 511 10.93 -1.38 -12.02
C HIS A 511 10.07 -1.39 -10.76
N SER A 512 9.57 -0.22 -10.34
CA SER A 512 8.69 -0.02 -9.19
C SER A 512 7.20 0.01 -9.59
N LEU A 513 6.31 0.15 -8.61
CA LEU A 513 4.87 0.37 -8.82
C LEU A 513 4.48 1.83 -9.13
N LEU A 514 5.44 2.78 -9.14
CA LEU A 514 5.18 4.15 -9.58
C LEU A 514 4.89 4.22 -11.09
N LYS A 515 3.89 4.98 -11.51
CA LYS A 515 3.53 5.17 -12.92
C LYS A 515 3.08 6.61 -13.17
N ARG A 516 3.62 7.24 -14.22
CA ARG A 516 3.14 8.53 -14.77
C ARG A 516 1.62 8.50 -15.05
N GLU A 517 1.12 7.33 -15.42
CA GLU A 517 -0.29 7.02 -15.71
C GLU A 517 -1.24 7.30 -14.51
N PHE A 518 -0.71 7.35 -13.28
CA PHE A 518 -1.47 7.72 -12.06
C PHE A 518 -1.04 9.09 -11.47
N GLY A 519 -0.27 9.88 -12.22
CA GLY A 519 0.31 11.14 -11.75
C GLY A 519 1.45 10.97 -10.73
N ASP A 520 2.04 9.78 -10.60
CA ASP A 520 3.11 9.54 -9.61
C ASP A 520 4.39 10.33 -9.94
N SER A 521 5.14 10.68 -8.90
CA SER A 521 6.34 11.51 -8.97
C SER A 521 7.45 11.03 -8.02
N VAL A 522 8.70 11.44 -8.28
CA VAL A 522 9.93 11.07 -7.55
C VAL A 522 10.59 12.32 -6.99
N LEU A 523 10.72 12.42 -5.66
CA LEU A 523 11.29 13.60 -4.99
C LEU A 523 12.80 13.46 -4.80
N ILE A 524 13.54 14.23 -5.60
CA ILE A 524 15.00 14.28 -5.59
C ILE A 524 15.48 15.40 -4.68
N GLY A 525 16.08 15.02 -3.55
CA GLY A 525 16.80 15.94 -2.68
C GLY A 525 18.29 16.00 -3.03
N ALA A 526 18.79 17.18 -3.37
CA ALA A 526 20.20 17.43 -3.68
C ALA A 526 20.91 18.20 -2.56
N SER A 527 22.24 18.30 -2.60
CA SER A 527 23.02 19.17 -1.70
C SER A 527 24.23 19.80 -2.39
N SER A 528 24.22 19.82 -3.72
CA SER A 528 25.18 20.44 -4.62
C SER A 528 24.60 20.35 -6.03
N ILE A 529 25.12 21.16 -6.95
CA ILE A 529 24.74 21.14 -8.37
C ILE A 529 25.03 19.75 -8.97
N GLN A 530 26.17 19.14 -8.63
CA GLN A 530 26.58 17.83 -9.11
C GLN A 530 25.69 16.69 -8.58
N HIS A 531 25.07 16.86 -7.41
CA HIS A 531 24.10 15.89 -6.87
C HIS A 531 22.75 15.97 -7.57
N ILE A 532 22.28 17.15 -8.00
CA ILE A 532 21.02 17.23 -8.77
C ILE A 532 21.25 16.70 -10.18
N GLU A 533 22.22 17.26 -10.92
CA GLU A 533 22.62 16.86 -12.28
C GLU A 533 22.69 15.33 -12.43
N LYS A 534 23.52 14.67 -11.61
CA LYS A 534 23.70 13.22 -11.70
C LYS A 534 22.39 12.45 -11.44
N ASN A 535 21.60 12.87 -10.44
CA ASN A 535 20.36 12.17 -10.10
C ASN A 535 19.32 12.29 -11.22
N LEU A 536 19.22 13.44 -11.90
CA LEU A 536 18.29 13.63 -13.01
C LEU A 536 18.73 12.80 -14.24
N VAL A 537 20.00 12.87 -14.61
CA VAL A 537 20.60 12.01 -15.65
C VAL A 537 20.40 10.52 -15.36
N ASP A 538 20.51 10.09 -14.10
CA ASP A 538 20.29 8.70 -13.70
C ASP A 538 18.80 8.27 -13.78
N LEU A 539 17.84 9.20 -13.66
CA LEU A 539 16.39 8.93 -13.81
C LEU A 539 15.91 8.93 -15.27
N GLU A 540 16.60 9.66 -16.14
CA GLU A 540 16.35 9.73 -17.59
C GLU A 540 16.87 8.50 -18.33
N LYS A 541 17.87 7.80 -17.78
CA LYS A 541 18.35 6.52 -18.30
C LYS A 541 17.25 5.46 -18.23
N GLY A 542 16.88 4.91 -19.39
CA GLY A 542 15.89 3.84 -19.53
C GLY A 542 16.16 2.57 -18.69
N PRO A 543 15.27 1.57 -18.71
CA PRO A 543 15.25 0.45 -17.75
C PRO A 543 16.59 -0.29 -17.62
N LEU A 544 16.91 -0.69 -16.37
CA LEU A 544 17.96 -1.66 -16.09
C LEU A 544 17.77 -2.93 -16.93
N ARG A 545 18.84 -3.41 -17.59
CA ARG A 545 18.79 -4.66 -18.36
C ARG A 545 18.45 -5.84 -17.45
N THR A 546 17.68 -6.78 -17.97
CA THR A 546 16.92 -7.77 -17.19
C THR A 546 17.74 -8.62 -16.22
N ALA A 547 19.03 -8.83 -16.48
CA ALA A 547 19.95 -9.47 -15.54
C ALA A 547 20.10 -8.65 -14.23
N ALA A 548 20.48 -7.37 -14.34
CA ALA A 548 20.73 -6.50 -13.18
C ALA A 548 19.47 -6.29 -12.33
N ALA A 549 18.33 -6.07 -12.98
CA ALA A 549 17.04 -5.92 -12.29
C ALA A 549 16.64 -7.19 -11.51
N LEU A 550 16.85 -8.39 -12.09
CA LEU A 550 16.39 -9.64 -11.50
C LEU A 550 17.37 -10.27 -10.52
N THR A 551 18.69 -10.19 -10.71
CA THR A 551 19.62 -10.97 -9.87
C THR A 551 19.95 -10.34 -8.52
N GLY A 552 19.86 -9.01 -8.37
CA GLY A 552 20.06 -8.32 -7.08
C GLY A 552 18.79 -7.76 -6.43
N LEU A 553 17.81 -7.32 -7.24
CA LEU A 553 16.61 -6.60 -6.74
C LEU A 553 15.28 -7.34 -6.93
N GLY A 554 15.28 -8.45 -7.66
CA GLY A 554 14.12 -9.30 -7.94
C GLY A 554 14.25 -10.77 -7.46
N ARG A 555 15.40 -11.15 -6.88
CA ARG A 555 15.69 -12.51 -6.40
C ARG A 555 16.34 -12.50 -5.01
N PHE A 556 15.53 -12.36 -3.98
CA PHE A 556 15.69 -13.30 -2.86
C PHE A 556 15.25 -14.67 -3.43
N PRO A 557 16.16 -15.66 -3.62
CA PRO A 557 16.92 -16.23 -2.51
C PRO A 557 18.38 -16.73 -2.77
N HIS A 558 19.10 -16.90 -1.65
CA HIS A 558 20.23 -17.82 -1.39
C HIS A 558 21.61 -17.65 -2.04
N ARG A 559 22.61 -17.77 -1.15
CA ARG A 559 23.47 -18.97 -1.20
C ARG A 559 23.65 -19.69 0.15
N ARG A 560 24.70 -20.51 0.25
CA ARG A 560 24.91 -21.54 1.28
C ARG A 560 25.75 -21.03 2.45
N SER A 561 25.65 -21.75 3.57
CA SER A 561 26.72 -21.84 4.55
C SER A 561 28.02 -22.34 3.91
N GLU A 562 29.14 -21.71 4.23
CA GLU A 562 30.44 -22.40 4.31
C GLU A 562 30.97 -22.27 5.73
N SER A 563 31.37 -23.39 6.31
CA SER A 563 31.86 -23.49 7.68
C SER A 563 33.33 -23.07 7.76
N SER A 564 33.60 -21.87 8.26
CA SER A 564 34.96 -21.46 8.63
C SER A 564 35.38 -22.14 9.93
N SER A 565 36.00 -23.31 9.77
CA SER A 565 36.78 -24.11 10.73
C SER A 565 36.91 -23.61 12.19
N ILE A 566 36.61 -24.53 13.11
CA ILE A 566 37.22 -24.53 14.45
C ILE A 566 38.74 -24.41 14.29
N ARG A 567 39.32 -23.30 14.72
CA ARG A 567 40.74 -23.21 15.05
C ARG A 567 40.91 -23.27 16.56
N THR A 568 41.16 -24.48 17.06
CA THR A 568 41.74 -24.68 18.38
C THR A 568 43.18 -24.14 18.39
N SER A 569 43.34 -22.87 18.72
CA SER A 569 44.60 -22.36 19.28
C SER A 569 44.39 -22.10 20.76
N THR A 570 44.78 -23.06 21.58
CA THR A 570 44.99 -22.83 23.02
C THR A 570 46.04 -21.75 23.18
N ASP A 571 45.70 -20.65 23.82
CA ASP A 571 46.71 -19.76 24.40
C ASP A 571 46.29 -19.32 25.80
N GLN A 572 47.12 -19.66 26.79
CA GLN A 572 46.90 -19.35 28.19
C GLN A 572 47.73 -18.12 28.57
N GLY A 573 47.11 -16.94 28.52
CA GLY A 573 47.65 -15.80 29.25
C GLY A 573 47.35 -14.44 28.67
N LEU A 574 46.45 -13.70 29.32
CA LEU A 574 46.61 -12.25 29.51
C LEU A 574 45.79 -11.73 30.71
N VAL A 575 45.80 -12.47 31.82
CA VAL A 575 45.34 -11.97 33.13
C VAL A 575 46.52 -11.30 33.83
N GLN A 576 46.92 -10.12 33.36
CA GLN A 576 47.71 -9.10 34.10
C GLN A 576 47.96 -7.86 33.21
N LYS A 577 48.12 -6.70 33.86
CA LYS A 577 47.98 -5.33 33.32
C LYS A 577 46.51 -5.01 32.96
N PHE A 578 45.84 -4.03 33.56
CA PHE A 578 46.31 -2.95 34.42
C PHE A 578 45.63 -2.99 35.80
N GLY A 579 46.40 -2.82 36.87
CA GLY A 579 45.89 -2.56 38.21
C GLY A 579 46.13 -1.10 38.59
N ILE A 580 45.08 -0.39 38.97
CA ILE A 580 45.10 0.90 39.69
C ILE A 580 44.02 0.82 40.77
N ASP A 581 44.31 1.38 41.95
CA ASP A 581 43.66 1.01 43.20
C ASP A 581 42.25 1.56 43.45
N THR A 582 41.58 0.94 44.42
CA THR A 582 40.26 1.32 44.91
C THR A 582 40.26 2.66 45.65
N ILE A 583 39.29 3.53 45.34
CA ILE A 583 38.82 4.58 46.26
C ILE A 583 37.41 4.21 46.72
N SER A 584 37.24 4.01 48.03
CA SER A 584 35.97 3.63 48.65
C SER A 584 35.26 4.85 49.25
N ALA A 585 34.11 5.22 48.67
CA ALA A 585 33.24 6.27 49.19
C ALA A 585 31.93 5.66 49.74
N ARG A 586 31.90 5.36 51.05
CA ARG A 586 30.69 4.91 51.73
C ARG A 586 29.75 6.10 52.00
N ILE A 587 28.52 6.02 51.53
CA ILE A 587 27.39 6.79 52.09
C ILE A 587 26.43 5.80 52.75
N HIS A 588 26.10 6.04 54.02
CA HIS A 588 25.11 5.27 54.76
C HIS A 588 23.76 5.99 54.77
N PHE A 589 22.69 5.27 54.43
CA PHE A 589 21.33 5.64 54.86
C PHE A 589 20.80 4.60 55.85
N LYS A 590 20.55 5.04 57.09
CA LYS A 590 19.81 4.25 58.09
C LYS A 590 18.32 4.50 57.89
N CYS A 591 17.57 3.49 57.45
CA CYS A 591 16.12 3.49 57.65
C CYS A 591 15.79 2.94 59.04
N ARG A 592 14.79 3.50 59.72
CA ARG A 592 14.39 3.13 61.10
C ARG A 592 12.90 2.85 61.12
N VAL A 593 12.50 1.60 61.37
CA VAL A 593 11.10 1.15 61.26
C VAL A 593 10.38 1.21 62.61
N GLN A 594 9.31 2.00 62.66
CA GLN A 594 8.19 1.95 63.62
C GLN A 594 6.94 2.50 62.89
N GLY A 595 5.71 2.03 63.06
CA GLY A 595 5.24 0.83 63.77
C GLY A 595 3.73 0.88 64.09
N HIS A 596 3.00 -0.21 63.77
CA HIS A 596 1.67 -0.61 64.28
C HIS A 596 0.37 0.14 63.89
N ASN A 597 -0.51 -0.64 63.24
CA ASN A 597 -1.92 -0.95 63.57
C ASN A 597 -3.06 0.09 63.60
N MET A 598 -4.09 -0.23 62.77
CA MET A 598 -5.54 -0.27 63.05
C MET A 598 -6.31 0.98 63.54
N CYS A 599 -7.33 1.40 62.77
CA CYS A 599 -8.74 1.24 63.16
C CYS A 599 -9.75 1.53 62.00
N ARG A 600 -11.06 1.45 62.31
CA ARG A 600 -12.20 1.40 61.36
C ARG A 600 -12.75 2.77 60.92
N ASN A 601 -13.56 2.74 59.86
CA ASN A 601 -14.45 3.83 59.42
C ASN A 601 -15.71 3.96 60.30
N ASP A 602 -16.29 5.16 60.31
CA ASP A 602 -17.74 5.43 60.41
C ASP A 602 -18.06 6.77 59.68
N ALA A 603 -19.33 7.08 59.41
CA ALA A 603 -19.80 8.19 58.53
C ALA A 603 -20.73 9.19 59.29
N PRO A 604 -21.59 10.05 58.69
CA PRO A 604 -21.71 10.57 57.29
C PRO A 604 -22.00 12.12 57.14
N VAL A 605 -21.93 12.61 55.89
CA VAL A 605 -22.71 13.74 55.25
C VAL A 605 -23.00 15.07 56.01
N GLY A 606 -22.61 16.22 55.42
CA GLY A 606 -23.12 17.56 55.80
C GLY A 606 -22.76 18.72 54.83
N HIS A 607 -23.74 19.55 54.44
CA HIS A 607 -23.62 20.62 53.41
C HIS A 607 -22.97 21.96 53.87
N ARG A 608 -22.21 22.61 52.96
CA ARG A 608 -22.09 24.07 52.62
C ARG A 608 -22.03 25.12 53.79
N ARG A 609 -21.25 26.21 53.77
CA ARG A 609 -20.73 27.04 52.64
C ARG A 609 -19.63 28.03 53.15
N HIS A 610 -18.56 28.22 52.36
CA HIS A 610 -17.69 29.42 52.22
C HIS A 610 -17.23 30.27 53.45
N ALA A 611 -15.90 30.30 53.67
CA ALA A 611 -15.14 31.50 54.07
C ALA A 611 -13.68 31.41 53.54
N THR A 612 -13.06 32.56 53.23
CA THR A 612 -11.65 32.71 52.81
C THR A 612 -10.70 32.83 54.03
N TYR A 613 -9.36 32.75 53.99
CA TYR A 613 -8.37 33.10 52.94
C TYR A 613 -6.99 32.44 53.26
N LYS A 614 -6.05 32.48 52.30
CA LYS A 614 -4.57 32.31 52.42
C LYS A 614 -3.98 30.89 52.61
N GLY A 615 -3.45 30.36 51.49
CA GLY A 615 -2.00 30.12 51.38
C GLY A 615 -1.48 28.69 51.57
N HIS A 616 -1.34 27.94 50.47
CA HIS A 616 -0.39 26.81 50.37
C HIS A 616 0.28 26.77 48.98
N ILE A 617 1.42 26.09 48.91
CA ILE A 617 2.36 26.08 47.78
C ILE A 617 1.88 25.11 46.70
N PHE A 618 1.86 25.55 45.44
CA PHE A 618 1.69 24.68 44.28
C PHE A 618 3.00 23.98 43.91
N LEU A 619 2.94 22.67 43.68
CA LEU A 619 4.01 21.90 43.05
C LEU A 619 3.34 21.02 41.98
N SER A 620 3.49 21.41 40.71
CA SER A 620 2.70 20.88 39.60
C SER A 620 3.28 19.60 39.00
N ILE A 621 2.49 18.52 39.01
CA ILE A 621 2.74 17.34 38.18
C ILE A 621 1.65 17.26 37.11
N SER A 622 1.95 17.78 35.92
CA SER A 622 1.03 17.82 34.78
C SER A 622 1.08 16.52 33.95
N GLY A 623 0.50 15.44 34.48
CA GLY A 623 0.36 14.15 33.79
C GLY A 623 -1.08 13.88 33.34
N SER A 624 -1.59 14.65 32.38
CA SER A 624 -3.01 14.60 31.99
C SER A 624 -3.28 13.51 30.94
N ILE A 625 -3.67 12.31 31.38
CA ILE A 625 -4.25 11.28 30.52
C ILE A 625 -5.76 11.21 30.78
N TYR A 626 -6.53 11.96 29.99
CA TYR A 626 -7.98 11.84 29.94
C TYR A 626 -8.42 11.32 28.57
N SER A 627 -8.46 10.00 28.43
CA SER A 627 -9.28 9.37 27.39
C SER A 627 -10.74 9.49 27.80
N THR A 628 -11.56 10.21 27.03
CA THR A 628 -12.99 10.36 27.30
C THR A 628 -13.83 9.27 26.63
N SER A 629 -13.40 8.01 26.74
CA SER A 629 -14.30 6.88 26.56
C SER A 629 -15.33 6.89 27.70
N ARG A 630 -16.61 6.59 27.39
CA ARG A 630 -17.67 6.53 28.40
C ARG A 630 -17.61 5.21 29.18
N LEU A 631 -16.58 5.05 30.01
CA LEU A 631 -16.54 3.96 31.00
C LEU A 631 -17.74 4.10 31.96
N ASN A 632 -18.46 3.01 32.17
CA ASN A 632 -19.64 2.97 33.02
C ASN A 632 -19.21 3.06 34.51
N PRO A 633 -19.58 4.11 35.27
CA PRO A 633 -19.05 4.31 36.64
C PRO A 633 -19.39 3.22 37.66
N ASN A 634 -20.31 2.30 37.34
CA ASN A 634 -20.79 1.27 38.26
C ASN A 634 -20.09 -0.09 38.11
N SER A 635 -19.03 -0.23 37.29
CA SER A 635 -18.24 -1.46 37.22
C SER A 635 -17.28 -1.60 38.41
N TYR A 636 -17.83 -1.79 39.60
CA TYR A 636 -17.07 -2.28 40.75
C TYR A 636 -16.51 -3.66 40.42
N LEU A 637 -15.22 -3.86 40.69
CA LEU A 637 -14.51 -5.11 40.47
C LEU A 637 -15.02 -6.22 41.40
N THR A 638 -16.04 -6.96 40.94
CA THR A 638 -16.31 -8.30 41.44
C THR A 638 -15.07 -9.15 41.19
N ILE A 639 -14.48 -9.72 42.23
CA ILE A 639 -13.31 -10.60 42.10
C ILE A 639 -13.77 -11.98 41.60
N GLY A 640 -14.19 -12.03 40.34
CA GLY A 640 -14.40 -13.27 39.58
C GLY A 640 -13.07 -13.79 39.04
N ASN A 641 -12.97 -15.12 38.88
CA ASN A 641 -11.77 -15.85 38.47
C ASN A 641 -10.85 -15.06 37.50
N MET A 642 -9.61 -14.79 37.95
CA MET A 642 -8.54 -14.44 37.01
C MET A 642 -8.40 -15.60 36.01
N SER A 643 -8.55 -15.30 34.73
CA SER A 643 -8.43 -16.33 33.70
C SER A 643 -6.97 -16.74 33.53
N LYS A 644 -6.71 -18.03 33.34
CA LYS A 644 -5.35 -18.57 33.20
C LYS A 644 -4.58 -18.08 31.97
N ASN A 645 -5.28 -17.59 30.94
CA ASN A 645 -4.72 -17.29 29.62
C ASN A 645 -4.71 -15.77 29.35
N GLU A 646 -3.60 -15.27 28.79
CA GLU A 646 -3.41 -13.86 28.40
C GLU A 646 -4.31 -13.44 27.22
N LEU A 647 -4.76 -14.40 26.40
CA LEU A 647 -5.71 -14.20 25.29
C LEU A 647 -6.99 -15.03 25.48
N ASN A 648 -8.02 -14.73 24.68
CA ASN A 648 -9.11 -15.69 24.46
C ASN A 648 -8.62 -16.82 23.54
N ILE A 649 -9.05 -18.06 23.77
CA ILE A 649 -8.65 -19.23 22.97
C ILE A 649 -9.90 -19.79 22.28
N VAL A 650 -9.79 -20.07 20.98
CA VAL A 650 -10.89 -20.52 20.11
C VAL A 650 -10.50 -21.84 19.42
N LEU A 651 -11.41 -22.81 19.36
CA LEU A 651 -11.15 -24.11 18.76
C LEU A 651 -11.46 -24.13 17.25
N GLY A 652 -10.42 -24.23 16.42
CA GLY A 652 -10.53 -24.33 14.96
C GLY A 652 -10.87 -25.73 14.46
N THR A 653 -12.08 -25.91 13.93
CA THR A 653 -12.70 -27.21 13.59
C THR A 653 -12.48 -27.68 12.15
N MET A 654 -11.52 -27.09 11.42
CA MET A 654 -11.17 -27.47 10.04
C MET A 654 -10.82 -28.97 9.87
N THR A 655 -10.37 -29.60 10.96
CA THR A 655 -10.02 -31.03 11.06
C THR A 655 -11.21 -31.94 11.38
N PHE A 656 -12.39 -31.40 11.69
CA PHE A 656 -13.61 -32.16 11.98
C PHE A 656 -14.46 -32.33 10.73
N GLY A 657 -15.12 -33.48 10.57
CA GLY A 657 -16.08 -33.74 9.49
C GLY A 657 -16.15 -35.20 9.09
N ALA A 658 -16.67 -35.50 7.90
CA ALA A 658 -16.75 -36.87 7.40
C ALA A 658 -15.38 -37.39 6.92
N ALA A 659 -15.13 -38.70 7.10
CA ALA A 659 -13.92 -39.36 6.64
C ALA A 659 -13.68 -39.16 5.13
N GLY A 660 -12.42 -39.02 4.72
CA GLY A 660 -12.03 -38.78 3.33
C GLY A 660 -12.27 -37.36 2.80
N LYS A 661 -12.94 -36.47 3.55
CA LYS A 661 -13.10 -35.06 3.18
C LYS A 661 -11.78 -34.28 3.34
N GLU A 662 -11.62 -33.23 2.54
CA GLU A 662 -10.39 -32.45 2.52
C GLU A 662 -10.20 -31.66 3.84
N GLY A 663 -8.98 -31.68 4.39
CA GLY A 663 -8.63 -31.12 5.69
C GLY A 663 -9.02 -31.95 6.92
N VAL A 664 -10.00 -32.86 6.81
CA VAL A 664 -10.52 -33.65 7.93
C VAL A 664 -9.53 -34.70 8.42
N ARG A 665 -9.49 -34.88 9.74
CA ARG A 665 -8.70 -35.91 10.47
C ARG A 665 -9.44 -36.53 11.65
N VAL A 666 -10.45 -35.86 12.21
CA VAL A 666 -11.31 -36.37 13.28
C VAL A 666 -12.71 -36.55 12.71
N HIS A 667 -13.16 -37.80 12.58
CA HIS A 667 -14.41 -38.17 11.94
C HIS A 667 -15.39 -38.95 12.83
N GLU A 668 -14.91 -39.48 13.96
CA GLU A 668 -15.78 -40.13 14.94
C GLU A 668 -16.39 -39.09 15.89
N GLN A 669 -17.71 -39.16 16.07
CA GLN A 669 -18.50 -38.25 16.89
C GLN A 669 -17.94 -38.12 18.33
N LYS A 670 -17.66 -39.27 18.96
CA LYS A 670 -17.04 -39.39 20.30
C LYS A 670 -15.69 -38.66 20.43
N ASP A 671 -14.90 -38.60 19.36
CA ASP A 671 -13.53 -38.04 19.40
C ASP A 671 -13.59 -36.51 19.23
N ILE A 672 -14.60 -36.00 18.51
CA ILE A 672 -14.96 -34.58 18.47
C ILE A 672 -15.44 -34.14 19.86
N GLU A 673 -16.36 -34.90 20.47
CA GLU A 673 -16.88 -34.63 21.81
C GLU A 673 -15.77 -34.64 22.87
N ALA A 674 -14.87 -35.63 22.86
CA ALA A 674 -13.73 -35.68 23.79
C ALA A 674 -12.73 -34.52 23.61
N ILE A 675 -12.54 -34.01 22.39
CA ILE A 675 -11.72 -32.80 22.14
C ILE A 675 -12.42 -31.54 22.70
N LEU A 676 -13.74 -31.45 22.56
CA LEU A 676 -14.54 -30.36 23.15
C LEU A 676 -14.55 -30.44 24.67
N ASP A 677 -14.60 -31.64 25.26
CA ASP A 677 -14.56 -31.85 26.71
C ASP A 677 -13.25 -31.32 27.30
N VAL A 678 -12.09 -31.63 26.70
CA VAL A 678 -10.79 -31.06 27.12
C VAL A 678 -10.78 -29.55 26.96
N PHE A 679 -11.27 -29.03 25.82
CA PHE A 679 -11.32 -27.58 25.58
C PHE A 679 -12.16 -26.84 26.65
N GLN A 680 -13.29 -27.42 27.07
CA GLN A 680 -14.13 -26.87 28.14
C GLN A 680 -13.55 -27.07 29.55
N GLN A 681 -12.81 -28.16 29.80
CA GLN A 681 -12.09 -28.37 31.08
C GLN A 681 -11.00 -27.30 31.33
N HIS A 682 -10.40 -26.75 30.28
CA HIS A 682 -9.50 -25.60 30.36
C HIS A 682 -10.23 -24.24 30.48
N GLY A 683 -11.57 -24.23 30.44
CA GLY A 683 -12.41 -23.04 30.64
C GLY A 683 -12.72 -22.24 29.37
N HIS A 684 -12.58 -22.86 28.19
CA HIS A 684 -12.91 -22.23 26.91
C HIS A 684 -14.27 -22.69 26.37
N SER A 685 -14.89 -21.89 25.50
CA SER A 685 -16.26 -22.14 25.01
C SER A 685 -16.49 -21.75 23.55
N GLU A 686 -15.50 -21.18 22.86
CA GLU A 686 -15.71 -20.58 21.53
C GLU A 686 -15.10 -21.43 20.41
N ILE A 687 -15.87 -21.62 19.34
CA ILE A 687 -15.63 -22.58 18.26
C ILE A 687 -15.57 -21.86 16.91
N ASP A 688 -14.51 -22.11 16.15
CA ASP A 688 -14.30 -21.58 14.80
C ASP A 688 -14.54 -22.68 13.75
N THR A 689 -15.53 -22.47 12.88
CA THR A 689 -15.83 -23.32 11.73
C THR A 689 -16.05 -22.48 10.45
N ALA A 690 -16.36 -23.13 9.33
CA ALA A 690 -16.76 -22.50 8.07
C ALA A 690 -17.49 -23.51 7.18
N ARG A 691 -18.42 -23.06 6.32
CA ARG A 691 -19.15 -23.95 5.38
C ARG A 691 -18.23 -24.70 4.41
N ALA A 692 -17.01 -24.20 4.19
CA ALA A 692 -15.99 -24.86 3.38
C ALA A 692 -15.25 -26.01 4.10
N TYR A 693 -15.24 -26.06 5.44
CA TYR A 693 -14.50 -27.07 6.20
C TYR A 693 -15.14 -28.46 6.06
N GLY A 694 -14.33 -29.45 5.68
CA GLY A 694 -14.83 -30.79 5.36
C GLY A 694 -15.90 -30.83 4.27
N GLN A 695 -15.96 -29.83 3.37
CA GLN A 695 -17.05 -29.63 2.40
C GLN A 695 -18.44 -29.49 3.08
N GLY A 696 -18.51 -28.78 4.21
CA GLY A 696 -19.72 -28.56 5.01
C GLY A 696 -19.90 -29.56 6.15
N THR A 697 -19.24 -30.71 6.09
CA THR A 697 -19.40 -31.78 7.09
C THR A 697 -18.84 -31.45 8.48
N SER A 698 -18.01 -30.41 8.62
CA SER A 698 -17.55 -29.90 9.92
C SER A 698 -18.73 -29.34 10.74
N GLU A 699 -19.54 -28.48 10.13
CA GLU A 699 -20.77 -27.96 10.74
C GLU A 699 -21.77 -29.08 11.04
N GLU A 700 -21.94 -30.01 10.10
CA GLU A 700 -22.89 -31.13 10.24
C GLU A 700 -22.48 -32.16 11.31
N SER A 701 -21.22 -32.15 11.78
CA SER A 701 -20.81 -32.92 12.96
C SER A 701 -20.96 -32.12 14.26
N LEU A 702 -20.81 -30.79 14.22
CA LEU A 702 -21.09 -29.91 15.35
C LEU A 702 -22.60 -29.85 15.67
N GLY A 703 -23.48 -29.75 14.68
CA GLY A 703 -24.94 -29.73 14.87
C GLY A 703 -25.58 -31.03 15.35
N LYS A 704 -24.79 -32.12 15.48
CA LYS A 704 -25.20 -33.36 16.16
C LYS A 704 -24.98 -33.32 17.68
N ILE A 705 -24.19 -32.36 18.15
CA ILE A 705 -23.89 -32.12 19.56
C ILE A 705 -24.89 -31.09 20.06
N ASP A 706 -25.38 -31.25 21.29
CA ASP A 706 -26.07 -30.18 22.02
C ASP A 706 -25.05 -29.10 22.45
N TRP A 707 -24.52 -28.37 21.47
CA TRP A 707 -23.48 -27.37 21.70
C TRP A 707 -24.04 -26.14 22.43
N GLN A 708 -25.32 -25.82 22.21
CA GLN A 708 -26.04 -24.79 22.97
C GLN A 708 -26.18 -25.17 24.45
N GLY A 709 -26.61 -26.40 24.76
CA GLY A 709 -26.70 -26.91 26.14
C GLY A 709 -25.35 -27.07 26.83
N ARG A 710 -24.28 -27.35 26.05
CA ARG A 710 -22.89 -27.28 26.52
C ARG A 710 -22.39 -25.85 26.77
N GLY A 711 -23.14 -24.81 26.42
CA GLY A 711 -22.74 -23.41 26.56
C GLY A 711 -21.60 -22.99 25.61
N LEU A 712 -21.44 -23.69 24.48
CA LEU A 712 -20.50 -23.32 23.44
C LEU A 712 -21.04 -22.16 22.59
N LYS A 713 -20.13 -21.41 21.97
CA LYS A 713 -20.42 -20.35 21.00
C LYS A 713 -19.83 -20.69 19.65
N ILE A 714 -20.55 -20.47 18.56
CA ILE A 714 -20.08 -20.85 17.21
C ILE A 714 -19.96 -19.64 16.28
N GLY A 715 -18.74 -19.48 15.74
CA GLY A 715 -18.43 -18.63 14.61
C GLY A 715 -18.30 -19.44 13.31
N THR A 716 -19.10 -19.14 12.28
CA THR A 716 -18.98 -19.76 10.94
C THR A 716 -18.86 -18.75 9.80
N LYS A 717 -18.34 -19.19 8.66
CA LYS A 717 -17.90 -18.35 7.53
C LYS A 717 -18.36 -18.91 6.19
N ILE A 718 -18.69 -18.01 5.27
CA ILE A 718 -19.06 -18.33 3.89
C ILE A 718 -18.06 -17.73 2.89
N LEU A 719 -17.87 -18.41 1.76
CA LEU A 719 -17.06 -17.90 0.64
C LEU A 719 -17.83 -16.80 -0.13
N PRO A 720 -17.14 -15.87 -0.81
CA PRO A 720 -17.78 -14.87 -1.66
C PRO A 720 -18.41 -15.49 -2.90
N ASN A 721 -19.10 -14.67 -3.71
CA ASN A 721 -19.76 -15.08 -4.96
C ASN A 721 -20.87 -16.15 -4.74
N LEU A 722 -21.44 -16.20 -3.53
CA LEU A 722 -22.50 -17.11 -3.12
C LEU A 722 -23.68 -16.31 -2.56
N ASP A 723 -24.90 -16.83 -2.71
CA ASP A 723 -26.10 -16.23 -2.09
C ASP A 723 -25.93 -16.24 -0.56
N LEU A 724 -25.77 -15.03 -0.01
CA LEU A 724 -25.47 -14.79 1.40
C LEU A 724 -26.55 -15.35 2.33
N ARG A 725 -27.83 -15.31 1.91
CA ARG A 725 -28.95 -15.83 2.68
C ARG A 725 -29.01 -17.35 2.59
N LEU A 726 -28.98 -17.89 1.38
CA LEU A 726 -29.05 -19.33 1.14
C LEU A 726 -27.92 -20.08 1.86
N HIS A 727 -26.70 -19.53 1.85
CA HIS A 727 -25.56 -20.15 2.51
C HIS A 727 -25.56 -19.95 4.03
N LEU A 728 -26.14 -18.86 4.55
CA LEU A 728 -26.41 -18.72 5.99
C LEU A 728 -27.46 -19.73 6.44
N ASP A 729 -28.58 -19.88 5.73
CA ASP A 729 -29.62 -20.85 6.05
C ASP A 729 -29.11 -22.31 5.94
N TYR A 730 -28.15 -22.61 5.05
CA TYR A 730 -27.44 -23.89 5.05
C TYR A 730 -26.56 -24.10 6.29
N SER A 731 -25.78 -23.11 6.72
CA SER A 731 -24.95 -23.20 7.93
C SER A 731 -25.82 -23.32 9.20
N LEU A 732 -26.91 -22.56 9.29
CA LEU A 732 -27.91 -22.65 10.37
C LEU A 732 -28.51 -24.05 10.47
N LYS A 733 -28.97 -24.61 9.35
CA LYS A 733 -29.47 -25.99 9.27
C LYS A 733 -28.42 -27.04 9.63
N ALA A 734 -27.17 -26.86 9.20
CA ALA A 734 -26.08 -27.79 9.47
C ALA A 734 -25.65 -27.78 10.95
N LEU A 735 -25.67 -26.61 11.59
CA LEU A 735 -25.36 -26.41 13.01
C LEU A 735 -26.56 -26.64 13.94
N ASN A 736 -27.74 -26.99 13.40
CA ASN A 736 -28.98 -27.21 14.14
C ASN A 736 -29.36 -26.02 15.04
N THR A 737 -29.43 -24.81 14.45
CA THR A 737 -29.77 -23.57 15.15
C THR A 737 -30.49 -22.59 14.22
N ASP A 738 -31.37 -21.75 14.75
CA ASP A 738 -31.94 -20.60 14.03
C ASP A 738 -31.03 -19.35 14.08
N LYS A 739 -29.97 -19.38 14.91
CA LYS A 739 -29.10 -18.23 15.16
C LYS A 739 -27.63 -18.61 15.43
N LEU A 740 -26.69 -17.81 14.92
CA LEU A 740 -25.25 -17.89 15.18
C LEU A 740 -24.79 -16.87 16.24
N ASP A 741 -23.64 -17.13 16.87
CA ASP A 741 -22.93 -16.11 17.64
C ASP A 741 -22.16 -15.16 16.72
N ILE A 742 -21.34 -15.70 15.82
CA ILE A 742 -20.55 -14.90 14.88
C ILE A 742 -20.71 -15.44 13.46
N TRP A 743 -20.89 -14.53 12.50
CA TRP A 743 -20.94 -14.88 11.08
C TRP A 743 -19.95 -14.03 10.28
N TYR A 744 -19.13 -14.68 9.45
CA TYR A 744 -18.05 -14.03 8.71
C TYR A 744 -18.16 -14.15 7.19
N LEU A 745 -17.75 -13.09 6.48
CA LEU A 745 -17.27 -13.23 5.10
C LEU A 745 -15.83 -13.79 5.14
N HIS A 746 -15.59 -14.92 4.47
CA HIS A 746 -14.37 -15.72 4.64
C HIS A 746 -13.15 -15.18 3.86
N VAL A 747 -13.38 -14.52 2.73
CA VAL A 747 -12.42 -13.71 1.96
C VAL A 747 -13.23 -12.56 1.30
N PRO A 748 -12.62 -11.42 0.90
CA PRO A 748 -13.35 -10.36 0.20
C PRO A 748 -13.94 -10.82 -1.15
N ASP A 749 -15.22 -10.54 -1.37
CA ASP A 749 -15.76 -10.37 -2.72
C ASP A 749 -15.24 -9.04 -3.29
N ARG A 750 -14.79 -9.05 -4.55
CA ARG A 750 -14.35 -7.87 -5.30
C ARG A 750 -15.16 -7.61 -6.57
N SER A 751 -16.13 -8.48 -6.86
CA SER A 751 -17.07 -8.39 -7.98
C SER A 751 -18.40 -7.76 -7.58
N THR A 752 -18.85 -8.01 -6.34
CA THR A 752 -20.05 -7.37 -5.77
C THR A 752 -19.69 -6.05 -5.09
N PRO A 753 -20.41 -4.93 -5.35
CA PRO A 753 -20.26 -3.69 -4.60
C PRO A 753 -20.45 -3.88 -3.07
N TYR A 754 -19.62 -3.17 -2.28
CA TYR A 754 -19.62 -3.33 -0.83
C TYR A 754 -20.92 -2.87 -0.17
N ASP A 755 -21.59 -1.85 -0.71
CA ASP A 755 -22.89 -1.36 -0.22
C ASP A 755 -24.00 -2.42 -0.40
N VAL A 756 -24.04 -3.10 -1.55
CA VAL A 756 -24.95 -4.22 -1.82
C VAL A 756 -24.70 -5.36 -0.83
N THR A 757 -23.42 -5.72 -0.63
CA THR A 757 -23.01 -6.77 0.32
C THR A 757 -23.41 -6.42 1.75
N LEU A 758 -23.07 -5.22 2.22
CA LEU A 758 -23.33 -4.77 3.60
C LEU A 758 -24.81 -4.54 3.86
N LYS A 759 -25.60 -4.15 2.85
CA LYS A 759 -27.07 -4.09 2.94
C LYS A 759 -27.67 -5.47 3.25
N ALA A 760 -27.28 -6.50 2.49
CA ALA A 760 -27.77 -7.86 2.71
C ALA A 760 -27.34 -8.43 4.07
N VAL A 761 -26.10 -8.17 4.51
CA VAL A 761 -25.64 -8.50 5.87
C VAL A 761 -26.48 -7.81 6.94
N ASN A 762 -26.80 -6.52 6.77
CA ASN A 762 -27.62 -5.74 7.70
C ASN A 762 -29.08 -6.22 7.76
N GLU A 763 -29.64 -6.70 6.66
CA GLU A 763 -30.97 -7.31 6.61
C GLU A 763 -31.00 -8.63 7.40
N LEU A 764 -30.03 -9.52 7.18
CA LEU A 764 -29.88 -10.78 7.94
C LEU A 764 -29.61 -10.55 9.44
N TYR A 765 -28.87 -9.49 9.78
CA TYR A 765 -28.67 -9.06 11.17
C TYR A 765 -29.98 -8.62 11.84
N LYS A 766 -30.81 -7.83 11.14
CA LYS A 766 -32.11 -7.35 11.65
C LYS A 766 -33.14 -8.46 11.81
N GLU A 767 -33.05 -9.51 11.01
CA GLU A 767 -33.80 -10.77 11.20
C GLU A 767 -33.30 -11.60 12.40
N GLY A 768 -32.23 -11.17 13.07
CA GLY A 768 -31.68 -11.82 14.26
C GLY A 768 -30.86 -13.07 13.98
N LYS A 769 -30.49 -13.35 12.73
CA LYS A 769 -29.80 -14.58 12.31
C LYS A 769 -28.40 -14.78 12.91
N PHE A 770 -27.76 -13.72 13.41
CA PHE A 770 -26.48 -13.78 14.13
C PHE A 770 -26.36 -12.66 15.19
N ASN A 771 -25.50 -12.85 16.20
CA ASN A 771 -25.20 -11.80 17.20
C ASN A 771 -24.13 -10.81 16.71
N HIS A 772 -23.07 -11.30 16.07
CA HIS A 772 -21.92 -10.52 15.63
C HIS A 772 -21.56 -10.80 14.16
N PHE A 773 -21.07 -9.77 13.47
CA PHE A 773 -20.55 -9.86 12.11
C PHE A 773 -19.02 -9.76 12.11
N GLY A 774 -18.37 -10.52 11.25
CA GLY A 774 -16.91 -10.51 11.09
C GLY A 774 -16.46 -10.59 9.63
N ILE A 775 -15.16 -10.37 9.43
CA ILE A 775 -14.49 -10.52 8.13
C ILE A 775 -13.18 -11.28 8.32
N SER A 776 -12.75 -12.01 7.29
CA SER A 776 -11.55 -12.85 7.34
C SER A 776 -10.76 -12.76 6.04
N ASN A 777 -9.44 -12.96 6.10
CA ASN A 777 -8.53 -12.95 4.94
C ASN A 777 -8.54 -11.68 4.07
N TYR A 778 -8.93 -10.52 4.63
CA TYR A 778 -8.65 -9.23 4.01
C TYR A 778 -7.14 -8.97 4.16
N MET A 779 -6.46 -8.61 3.07
CA MET A 779 -5.01 -8.37 3.09
C MET A 779 -4.70 -7.11 3.90
N ALA A 780 -3.87 -7.24 4.93
CA ALA A 780 -3.26 -6.13 5.62
C ALA A 780 -1.91 -6.51 6.27
N ALA A 781 -1.03 -5.54 6.45
CA ALA A 781 0.17 -5.64 7.27
C ALA A 781 -0.26 -5.60 8.75
N VAL A 782 -0.41 -6.81 9.32
CA VAL A 782 -1.11 -7.04 10.60
C VAL A 782 -0.63 -6.11 11.73
N GLU A 783 0.69 -5.97 11.91
CA GLU A 783 1.25 -5.13 12.97
C GLU A 783 1.22 -3.61 12.72
N PRO A 784 1.75 -3.08 11.60
CA PRO A 784 1.83 -1.62 11.41
C PRO A 784 0.51 -0.97 10.99
N GLU A 785 -0.36 -1.65 10.24
CA GLU A 785 -1.58 -1.07 9.66
C GLU A 785 -2.85 -1.59 10.34
N LEU A 786 -3.01 -2.92 10.44
CA LEU A 786 -4.30 -3.53 10.82
C LEU A 786 -4.62 -3.32 12.31
N PHE A 787 -3.72 -3.63 13.24
CA PHE A 787 -4.02 -3.45 14.67
C PHE A 787 -4.43 -2.01 15.02
N PRO A 788 -3.73 -0.95 14.57
CA PRO A 788 -4.19 0.43 14.75
C PRO A 788 -5.62 0.69 14.24
N CYS A 789 -5.97 0.18 13.05
CA CYS A 789 -7.32 0.26 12.50
C CYS A 789 -8.34 -0.42 13.43
N LEU A 790 -8.09 -1.69 13.76
CA LEU A 790 -8.96 -2.50 14.62
C LEU A 790 -9.17 -1.86 16.00
N ARG A 791 -8.13 -1.26 16.60
CA ARG A 791 -8.28 -0.55 17.89
C ARG A 791 -9.12 0.72 17.77
N LYS A 792 -9.00 1.49 16.68
CA LYS A 792 -9.83 2.68 16.46
C LYS A 792 -11.31 2.33 16.34
N TYR A 793 -11.64 1.27 15.62
CA TYR A 793 -13.02 0.85 15.37
C TYR A 793 -13.59 -0.14 16.41
N GLY A 794 -12.81 -0.52 17.44
CA GLY A 794 -13.25 -1.41 18.50
C GLY A 794 -13.46 -2.87 18.06
N ILE A 795 -12.70 -3.32 17.06
CA ILE A 795 -12.83 -4.66 16.45
C ILE A 795 -11.77 -5.61 17.04
N SER A 796 -12.17 -6.82 17.41
CA SER A 796 -11.27 -7.87 17.91
C SER A 796 -10.48 -8.55 16.78
N PHE A 797 -9.21 -8.89 17.01
CA PHE A 797 -8.39 -9.66 16.08
C PHE A 797 -8.37 -11.14 16.42
N TYR A 798 -8.70 -11.99 15.44
CA TYR A 798 -8.77 -13.45 15.59
C TYR A 798 -7.59 -14.09 14.84
N GLY A 799 -6.49 -14.30 15.57
CA GLY A 799 -5.23 -14.82 15.03
C GLY A 799 -5.30 -16.33 14.79
N TYR A 800 -5.44 -16.74 13.52
CA TYR A 800 -5.47 -18.14 13.13
C TYR A 800 -4.11 -18.66 12.65
N ASN A 801 -3.96 -19.99 12.65
CA ASN A 801 -2.77 -20.69 12.13
C ASN A 801 -1.41 -20.39 12.85
N PRO A 802 -1.35 -20.27 14.20
CA PRO A 802 -0.13 -19.87 14.92
C PRO A 802 1.06 -20.82 14.73
N LEU A 803 0.82 -22.10 14.41
CA LEU A 803 1.88 -23.10 14.16
C LEU A 803 2.28 -23.23 12.67
N ALA A 804 1.92 -22.25 11.81
CA ALA A 804 2.17 -22.27 10.36
C ALA A 804 1.73 -23.58 9.69
N GLY A 805 0.51 -24.05 9.99
CA GLY A 805 -0.06 -25.31 9.49
C GLY A 805 0.46 -26.58 10.17
N GLY A 806 1.51 -26.46 10.98
CA GLY A 806 2.36 -27.54 11.49
C GLY A 806 3.82 -27.39 11.07
N PHE A 807 4.16 -26.46 10.17
CA PHE A 807 5.54 -26.22 9.73
C PHE A 807 6.45 -25.79 10.89
N PHE A 808 5.96 -24.89 11.75
CA PHE A 808 6.70 -24.40 12.92
C PHE A 808 6.71 -25.40 14.09
N THR A 809 6.53 -26.70 13.83
CA THR A 809 6.78 -27.77 14.82
C THR A 809 8.19 -28.36 14.69
N GLY A 810 8.95 -27.99 13.66
CA GLY A 810 10.28 -28.55 13.39
C GLY A 810 10.26 -29.99 12.85
N ARG A 811 9.10 -30.46 12.36
CA ARG A 811 8.90 -31.80 11.78
C ARG A 811 9.61 -32.00 10.44
N TYR A 812 9.85 -30.92 9.70
CA TYR A 812 10.39 -30.93 8.35
C TYR A 812 11.65 -30.07 8.29
N HIS A 813 12.70 -30.55 7.63
CA HIS A 813 14.03 -29.95 7.64
C HIS A 813 14.47 -29.43 6.26
N SER A 814 13.96 -29.99 5.17
CA SER A 814 14.35 -29.62 3.80
C SER A 814 13.17 -29.56 2.82
N VAL A 815 13.35 -28.76 1.75
CA VAL A 815 12.40 -28.71 0.63
C VAL A 815 12.21 -30.06 -0.09
N THR A 816 13.16 -30.97 0.06
CA THR A 816 13.24 -32.29 -0.56
C THR A 816 12.53 -33.40 0.21
N GLU A 817 12.00 -33.13 1.41
CA GLU A 817 11.21 -34.12 2.14
C GLU A 817 9.80 -34.31 1.56
N GLU A 818 9.34 -35.56 1.59
CA GLU A 818 7.95 -35.91 1.31
C GLU A 818 7.18 -36.03 2.63
N PRO A 819 6.24 -35.09 2.93
CA PRO A 819 5.48 -35.09 4.16
C PRO A 819 4.39 -36.15 4.13
N GLU A 820 3.93 -36.55 5.32
CA GLU A 820 3.06 -37.71 5.48
C GLU A 820 1.68 -37.51 4.81
N THR A 821 1.12 -38.57 4.25
CA THR A 821 -0.20 -38.55 3.59
C THR A 821 -1.30 -38.06 4.54
N GLY A 822 -2.14 -37.12 4.10
CA GLY A 822 -3.16 -36.49 4.96
C GLY A 822 -2.68 -35.34 5.85
N THR A 823 -1.40 -34.99 5.80
CA THR A 823 -0.88 -33.78 6.47
C THR A 823 -1.39 -32.50 5.79
N ARG A 824 -1.09 -31.33 6.38
CA ARG A 824 -1.35 -30.03 5.72
C ARG A 824 -0.31 -29.71 4.65
N PHE A 825 0.64 -30.61 4.36
CA PHE A 825 1.71 -30.42 3.37
C PHE A 825 1.78 -31.54 2.32
N ASP A 826 0.93 -32.57 2.42
CA ASP A 826 0.74 -33.66 1.45
C ASP A 826 0.55 -33.11 0.01
N PRO A 827 1.52 -33.30 -0.91
CA PRO A 827 1.48 -32.69 -2.23
C PRO A 827 0.33 -33.21 -3.11
N ASN A 828 -0.28 -34.35 -2.76
CA ASN A 828 -1.42 -34.94 -3.46
C ASN A 828 -2.75 -34.26 -3.12
N ARG A 829 -2.76 -33.36 -2.13
CA ARG A 829 -3.96 -32.66 -1.65
C ARG A 829 -3.95 -31.18 -2.01
N PHE A 830 -5.14 -30.63 -2.30
CA PHE A 830 -5.30 -29.22 -2.65
C PHE A 830 -4.84 -28.28 -1.53
N LEU A 831 -5.16 -28.59 -0.28
CA LEU A 831 -4.64 -27.86 0.88
C LEU A 831 -3.12 -27.96 0.97
N GLY A 832 -2.55 -29.16 0.77
CA GLY A 832 -1.10 -29.39 0.83
C GLY A 832 -0.34 -28.59 -0.22
N GLN A 833 -0.83 -28.56 -1.47
CA GLN A 833 -0.27 -27.71 -2.53
C GLN A 833 -0.31 -26.21 -2.15
N ASN A 834 -1.41 -25.74 -1.56
CA ASN A 834 -1.56 -24.33 -1.17
C ASN A 834 -0.76 -23.94 0.09
N TYR A 835 -0.54 -24.87 1.03
CA TYR A 835 0.38 -24.68 2.16
C TYR A 835 1.84 -24.79 1.71
N ARG A 836 2.18 -25.64 0.72
CA ARG A 836 3.51 -25.70 0.12
C ARG A 836 3.87 -24.38 -0.58
N LYS A 837 2.97 -23.81 -1.38
CA LYS A 837 3.13 -22.45 -1.98
C LYS A 837 3.44 -21.36 -0.94
N LYS A 838 2.92 -21.49 0.29
CA LYS A 838 3.21 -20.58 1.41
C LYS A 838 4.59 -20.85 2.02
N TYR A 839 4.79 -22.00 2.64
CA TYR A 839 5.94 -22.22 3.55
C TYR A 839 7.05 -23.13 3.01
N TRP A 840 6.80 -23.92 1.96
CA TRP A 840 7.74 -24.95 1.48
C TRP A 840 8.82 -24.35 0.57
N LYS A 841 9.57 -23.39 1.11
CA LYS A 841 10.67 -22.68 0.45
C LYS A 841 11.87 -22.73 1.39
N GLU A 842 13.03 -23.05 0.85
CA GLU A 842 14.32 -23.15 1.55
C GLU A 842 14.65 -21.99 2.55
N PRO A 843 14.22 -20.71 2.35
CA PRO A 843 14.38 -19.66 3.38
C PRO A 843 13.59 -19.92 4.67
N TYR A 844 12.38 -20.49 4.59
CA TYR A 844 11.57 -20.80 5.77
C TYR A 844 12.15 -21.97 6.58
N PHE A 845 12.76 -22.95 5.92
CA PHE A 845 13.46 -24.05 6.60
C PHE A 845 14.64 -23.49 7.41
N LYS A 846 15.50 -22.68 6.79
CA LYS A 846 16.64 -22.03 7.47
C LYS A 846 16.22 -21.11 8.63
N ALA A 847 15.10 -20.41 8.49
CA ALA A 847 14.53 -19.61 9.56
C ALA A 847 14.07 -20.49 10.75
N VAL A 848 13.43 -21.64 10.49
CA VAL A 848 13.05 -22.61 11.53
C VAL A 848 14.28 -23.25 12.17
N GLU A 849 15.30 -23.62 11.42
CA GLU A 849 16.57 -24.15 11.94
C GLU A 849 17.31 -23.14 12.83
N ALA A 850 17.37 -21.87 12.41
CA ALA A 850 18.00 -20.79 13.18
C ALA A 850 17.30 -20.57 14.54
N VAL A 851 15.96 -20.53 14.56
CA VAL A 851 15.22 -20.47 15.83
C VAL A 851 15.44 -21.74 16.66
N LYS A 852 15.40 -22.93 16.03
CA LYS A 852 15.59 -24.21 16.73
C LYS A 852 16.95 -24.28 17.43
N ALA A 853 18.02 -23.81 16.79
CA ALA A 853 19.36 -23.74 17.36
C ALA A 853 19.47 -22.82 18.59
N VAL A 854 18.49 -21.93 18.81
CA VAL A 854 18.35 -21.15 20.05
C VAL A 854 17.42 -21.84 21.04
N THR A 855 16.26 -22.35 20.63
CA THR A 855 15.29 -22.99 21.55
C THR A 855 15.81 -24.30 22.15
N ASP A 856 16.63 -25.05 21.42
CA ASP A 856 17.28 -26.28 21.90
C ASP A 856 18.19 -26.02 23.12
N LYS A 857 18.85 -24.85 23.18
CA LYS A 857 19.70 -24.45 24.34
C LYS A 857 18.93 -24.41 25.65
N TYR A 858 17.62 -24.14 25.55
CA TYR A 858 16.73 -23.88 26.68
C TYR A 858 15.67 -24.98 26.85
N ASN A 859 15.80 -26.10 26.13
CA ASN A 859 14.87 -27.23 26.14
C ASN A 859 13.42 -26.83 25.82
N LEU A 860 13.23 -25.80 24.97
CA LEU A 860 11.92 -25.31 24.54
C LEU A 860 11.54 -25.93 23.18
N THR A 861 10.28 -26.35 23.04
CA THR A 861 9.77 -26.80 21.72
C THR A 861 9.36 -25.60 20.86
N LEU A 862 9.52 -25.70 19.54
CA LEU A 862 9.09 -24.65 18.60
C LEU A 862 7.57 -24.38 18.68
N ALA A 863 6.77 -25.41 18.97
CA ALA A 863 5.33 -25.27 19.15
C ALA A 863 4.97 -24.46 20.40
N GLU A 864 5.61 -24.78 21.54
CA GLU A 864 5.51 -23.99 22.76
C GLU A 864 5.93 -22.54 22.52
N VAL A 865 7.07 -22.33 21.84
CA VAL A 865 7.60 -21.00 21.58
C VAL A 865 6.65 -20.15 20.74
N ALA A 866 6.04 -20.71 19.70
CA ALA A 866 5.03 -20.02 18.91
C ALA A 866 3.75 -19.68 19.71
N LEU A 867 3.27 -20.59 20.56
CA LEU A 867 2.07 -20.40 21.38
C LEU A 867 2.29 -19.38 22.52
N ARG A 868 3.46 -19.39 23.16
CA ARG A 868 3.86 -18.39 24.16
C ARG A 868 4.17 -17.03 23.50
N TRP A 869 4.74 -17.01 22.29
CA TRP A 869 4.98 -15.76 21.56
C TRP A 869 3.66 -15.07 21.15
N VAL A 870 2.73 -15.79 20.52
CA VAL A 870 1.46 -15.17 20.08
C VAL A 870 0.65 -14.66 21.27
N SER A 871 0.67 -15.36 22.40
CA SER A 871 -0.07 -14.98 23.60
C SER A 871 0.50 -13.76 24.31
N HIS A 872 1.83 -13.70 24.48
CA HIS A 872 2.45 -12.71 25.38
C HIS A 872 3.25 -11.62 24.67
N HIS A 873 3.85 -11.90 23.51
CA HIS A 873 4.80 -11.02 22.81
C HIS A 873 4.21 -10.31 21.60
N SER A 874 3.12 -10.81 21.03
CA SER A 874 2.41 -10.15 19.93
C SER A 874 1.63 -8.90 20.39
N LEU A 875 1.11 -8.13 19.43
CA LEU A 875 0.23 -6.97 19.68
C LEU A 875 -1.23 -7.37 20.01
N MET A 876 -1.53 -8.66 20.16
CA MET A 876 -2.83 -9.14 20.59
C MET A 876 -3.03 -8.90 22.09
N LYS A 877 -4.21 -8.41 22.49
CA LYS A 877 -4.59 -8.26 23.90
C LYS A 877 -6.07 -8.57 24.11
N ARG A 878 -6.33 -9.34 25.17
CA ARG A 878 -7.67 -9.79 25.57
C ARG A 878 -8.65 -8.66 25.90
N GLU A 879 -8.15 -7.51 26.34
CA GLU A 879 -8.96 -6.31 26.61
C GLU A 879 -9.66 -5.76 25.35
N PHE A 880 -9.14 -6.05 24.15
CA PHE A 880 -9.79 -5.75 22.86
C PHE A 880 -10.64 -6.92 22.33
N GLY A 881 -10.83 -7.97 23.13
CA GLY A 881 -11.53 -9.21 22.76
C GLY A 881 -10.72 -10.15 21.86
N ASP A 882 -9.44 -9.89 21.62
CA ASP A 882 -8.61 -10.69 20.71
C ASP A 882 -8.55 -12.17 21.12
N ALA A 883 -8.44 -13.04 20.10
CA ALA A 883 -8.44 -14.48 20.28
C ALA A 883 -7.43 -15.19 19.38
N VAL A 884 -6.83 -16.28 19.87
CA VAL A 884 -6.01 -17.20 19.05
C VAL A 884 -6.81 -18.46 18.70
N ILE A 885 -6.88 -18.78 17.40
CA ILE A 885 -7.57 -19.96 16.88
C ILE A 885 -6.58 -21.12 16.77
N VAL A 886 -6.73 -22.12 17.65
CA VAL A 886 -5.94 -23.37 17.64
C VAL A 886 -6.79 -24.54 17.15
N GLY A 887 -6.27 -25.32 16.21
CA GLY A 887 -6.98 -26.47 15.64
C GLY A 887 -6.30 -27.80 15.97
N ALA A 888 -7.08 -28.76 16.45
CA ALA A 888 -6.58 -30.05 16.96
C ALA A 888 -6.78 -31.21 15.98
N SER A 889 -5.99 -32.27 16.12
CA SER A 889 -6.13 -33.51 15.33
C SER A 889 -6.11 -34.79 16.18
N SER A 890 -6.10 -34.63 17.49
CA SER A 890 -6.18 -35.67 18.52
C SER A 890 -6.38 -35.00 19.88
N ILE A 891 -6.79 -35.77 20.89
CA ILE A 891 -7.00 -35.29 22.26
C ILE A 891 -5.69 -34.75 22.86
N GLU A 892 -4.57 -35.46 22.69
CA GLU A 892 -3.27 -34.99 23.18
C GLU A 892 -2.77 -33.72 22.46
N HIS A 893 -3.15 -33.50 21.19
CA HIS A 893 -2.78 -32.28 20.45
C HIS A 893 -3.56 -31.05 20.97
N ILE A 894 -4.86 -31.16 21.30
CA ILE A 894 -5.55 -30.02 21.94
C ILE A 894 -5.01 -29.74 23.34
N LYS A 895 -4.80 -30.80 24.13
CA LYS A 895 -4.29 -30.75 25.51
C LYS A 895 -2.90 -30.09 25.59
N GLN A 896 -1.96 -30.50 24.74
CA GLN A 896 -0.62 -29.89 24.70
C GLN A 896 -0.67 -28.42 24.29
N ASN A 897 -1.44 -28.08 23.24
CA ASN A 897 -1.58 -26.68 22.81
C ASN A 897 -2.16 -25.80 23.92
N LEU A 898 -3.16 -26.28 24.67
CA LEU A 898 -3.75 -25.54 25.79
C LEU A 898 -2.79 -25.38 26.97
N VAL A 899 -2.01 -26.43 27.30
CA VAL A 899 -0.95 -26.35 28.31
C VAL A 899 0.13 -25.33 27.93
N ASP A 900 0.50 -25.26 26.65
CA ASP A 900 1.51 -24.30 26.16
C ASP A 900 0.99 -22.86 26.06
N LEU A 901 -0.32 -22.66 25.92
CA LEU A 901 -0.98 -21.35 26.00
C LEU A 901 -1.15 -20.86 27.46
N GLU A 902 -1.40 -21.78 28.40
CA GLU A 902 -1.47 -21.47 29.84
C GLU A 902 -0.10 -21.14 30.46
N LYS A 903 1.02 -21.37 29.75
CA LYS A 903 2.36 -20.94 30.19
C LYS A 903 2.51 -19.43 30.08
N GLY A 904 3.28 -18.85 31.00
CA GLY A 904 3.62 -17.42 31.00
C GLY A 904 4.52 -16.99 29.81
N PRO A 905 4.85 -15.69 29.71
CA PRO A 905 5.75 -15.17 28.67
C PRO A 905 7.05 -15.97 28.58
N LEU A 906 7.67 -15.99 27.39
CA LEU A 906 9.01 -16.57 27.18
C LEU A 906 10.08 -16.02 28.15
N ARG A 907 9.85 -14.82 28.69
CA ARG A 907 10.60 -14.22 29.81
C ARG A 907 9.86 -14.44 31.11
N GLU A 908 10.47 -15.14 32.06
CA GLU A 908 9.94 -15.21 33.42
C GLU A 908 10.12 -13.86 34.14
N TYR A 909 9.01 -13.29 34.61
CA TYR A 909 9.01 -12.05 35.39
C TYR A 909 9.34 -12.33 36.85
N PHE A 910 10.63 -12.36 37.18
CA PHE A 910 11.08 -12.33 38.57
C PHE A 910 10.77 -10.97 39.20
N ASN A 911 10.28 -11.01 40.44
CA ASN A 911 9.86 -9.81 41.18
C ASN A 911 11.08 -8.97 41.55
N PHE A 912 11.25 -7.80 40.92
CA PHE A 912 12.42 -6.90 41.06
C PHE A 912 12.69 -6.37 42.48
N PHE A 913 11.82 -6.68 43.44
CA PHE A 913 12.00 -6.38 44.87
C PHE A 913 12.73 -7.50 45.65
N ALA A 914 13.03 -8.64 45.01
CA ALA A 914 13.95 -9.65 45.52
C ALA A 914 15.31 -9.50 44.82
N ASN A 915 16.41 -9.84 45.51
CA ASN A 915 17.73 -9.88 44.89
C ASN A 915 17.77 -11.02 43.85
N PRO A 916 17.98 -10.74 42.54
CA PRO A 916 17.95 -11.78 41.53
C PRO A 916 19.13 -12.75 41.67
N THR A 917 18.85 -14.04 41.48
CA THR A 917 19.85 -15.10 41.47
C THR A 917 20.54 -15.22 40.12
N GLU A 918 21.64 -15.96 40.05
CA GLU A 918 22.34 -16.26 38.78
C GLU A 918 21.43 -17.00 37.78
N ALA A 919 20.50 -17.83 38.25
CA ALA A 919 19.52 -18.51 37.41
C ALA A 919 18.51 -17.52 36.78
N ASP A 920 18.06 -16.52 37.54
CA ASP A 920 17.13 -15.49 37.07
C ASP A 920 17.76 -14.68 35.92
N TYR A 921 19.06 -14.38 36.00
CA TYR A 921 19.82 -13.75 34.92
C TYR A 921 19.99 -14.64 33.68
N VAL A 922 20.01 -15.97 33.83
CA VAL A 922 20.01 -16.89 32.68
C VAL A 922 18.64 -16.93 32.02
N GLY A 923 17.55 -16.98 32.80
CA GLY A 923 16.17 -16.95 32.29
C GLY A 923 15.83 -15.68 31.50
N ILE A 924 16.33 -14.52 31.94
CA ILE A 924 16.17 -13.26 31.20
C ILE A 924 16.90 -13.31 29.84
N ARG A 925 18.17 -13.77 29.81
CA ARG A 925 18.94 -13.88 28.56
C ARG A 925 18.30 -14.86 27.57
N ALA A 926 17.79 -15.99 28.07
CA ALA A 926 17.13 -16.99 27.25
C ALA A 926 15.93 -16.42 26.47
N ALA A 927 15.12 -15.60 27.14
CA ALA A 927 13.96 -14.97 26.52
C ALA A 927 14.35 -13.93 25.47
N ASP A 928 15.31 -13.06 25.80
CA ASP A 928 15.78 -12.01 24.89
C ASP A 928 16.48 -12.65 23.65
N GLU A 929 17.20 -13.77 23.80
CA GLU A 929 17.76 -14.55 22.68
C GLU A 929 16.66 -15.18 21.79
N VAL A 930 15.67 -15.87 22.39
CA VAL A 930 14.61 -16.55 21.62
C VAL A 930 13.72 -15.55 20.86
N VAL A 931 13.37 -14.41 21.46
CA VAL A 931 12.59 -13.37 20.77
C VAL A 931 13.40 -12.71 19.67
N SER A 932 14.69 -12.41 19.89
CA SER A 932 15.57 -11.88 18.84
C SER A 932 15.70 -12.84 17.65
N ALA A 933 15.81 -14.15 17.91
CA ALA A 933 15.86 -15.16 16.86
C ALA A 933 14.57 -15.24 16.03
N LEU A 934 13.40 -14.99 16.64
CA LEU A 934 12.11 -14.91 15.93
C LEU A 934 12.03 -13.66 15.05
N ASP A 935 12.49 -12.50 15.53
CA ASP A 935 12.55 -11.25 14.76
C ASP A 935 13.52 -11.36 13.57
N GLU A 936 14.71 -11.94 13.77
CA GLU A 936 15.68 -12.20 12.69
C GLU A 936 15.13 -13.21 11.67
N ALA A 937 14.48 -14.28 12.14
CA ALA A 937 13.81 -15.26 11.28
C ALA A 937 12.70 -14.62 10.44
N TRP A 938 11.91 -13.71 11.02
CA TRP A 938 10.89 -12.95 10.30
C TRP A 938 11.49 -12.08 9.20
N LEU A 939 12.53 -11.30 9.51
CA LEU A 939 13.24 -10.48 8.51
C LEU A 939 13.80 -11.32 7.35
N GLY A 940 14.28 -12.53 7.63
CA GLY A 940 14.74 -13.48 6.62
C GLY A 940 13.65 -14.05 5.69
N VAL A 941 12.39 -14.13 6.15
CA VAL A 941 11.28 -14.72 5.37
C VAL A 941 10.25 -13.70 4.86
N GLN A 942 10.24 -12.46 5.36
CA GLN A 942 9.30 -11.40 4.99
C GLN A 942 9.15 -11.21 3.47
N PRO A 943 10.22 -11.21 2.64
CA PRO A 943 10.10 -11.08 1.17
C PRO A 943 9.31 -12.22 0.49
N PHE A 944 9.13 -13.36 1.16
CA PHE A 944 8.44 -14.54 0.64
C PHE A 944 7.00 -14.71 1.15
N ALA A 945 6.59 -13.87 2.11
CA ALA A 945 5.28 -13.91 2.76
C ALA A 945 4.22 -13.09 2.02
N SER A 946 4.60 -11.94 1.43
CA SER A 946 3.69 -10.93 0.86
C SER A 946 2.82 -11.43 -0.32
N LYS A 947 3.28 -12.44 -1.06
CA LYS A 947 2.63 -12.89 -2.31
C LYS A 947 1.36 -13.72 -2.14
N TYR A 948 0.90 -14.01 -0.91
CA TYR A 948 -0.14 -15.03 -0.67
C TYR A 948 -1.49 -14.76 -1.37
N TYR A 949 -1.92 -13.49 -1.49
CA TYR A 949 -3.14 -13.10 -2.22
C TYR A 949 -2.90 -12.04 -3.32
N GLY A 950 -1.68 -11.52 -3.46
CA GLY A 950 -1.38 -10.34 -4.27
C GLY A 950 -1.60 -10.49 -5.79
N GLU A 951 -1.48 -11.70 -6.34
CA GLU A 951 -1.65 -11.95 -7.79
C GLU A 951 -3.10 -11.80 -8.27
N VAL A 952 -4.07 -11.74 -7.35
CA VAL A 952 -5.50 -11.46 -7.64
C VAL A 952 -5.81 -9.96 -7.51
N GLY A 953 -5.05 -9.21 -6.71
CA GLY A 953 -5.34 -7.82 -6.35
C GLY A 953 -4.77 -6.75 -7.30
N LEU A 954 -3.92 -7.12 -8.26
CA LEU A 954 -3.32 -6.23 -9.27
C LEU A 954 -3.93 -6.43 -10.68
N LYS A 955 -5.11 -7.09 -10.76
CA LYS A 955 -5.86 -7.38 -11.99
C LYS A 955 -7.31 -6.88 -11.95
N ALA A 956 -7.61 -5.98 -11.02
CA ALA A 956 -8.92 -5.39 -10.75
C ALA A 956 -8.74 -3.92 -10.35
#